data_AF-A0A7R9M287-F1
#
_entry.id   AF-A0A7R9M287-F1
#
_cell.length_a   1.000
_cell.length_b   1.000
_cell.length_c   1.000
_cell.angle_alpha   90.00
_cell.angle_beta   90.00
_cell.angle_gamma   90.00
#
_symmetry.space_group_name_H-M   'P 1'
#
loop_
_entity.id
_entity.type
_entity.pdbx_description
1 polymer ?
#
loop_
_entity_poly.entity_id
_entity_poly.type
_entity_poly.pdbx_seq_one_letter_code
_entity_poly.pdbx_strand_id
1 'polypeptide(L)'
;DEISGATHAMDLPFVFGMGFTPEMSHLFSDTDAQFSRDVMRIWTNFAKYGFIEIKPDDKWPQLLSANNVPKVKNLNPAPTLPPMDDPEDCLVLNIWTPNVGNNSSSKQTSLKPVMFWIHGGGLSIGSCDMYNGGPLATHDVVFVAINYRLAHFGFLYGDREDAPGNQGFYDQLLALKWVRENIYAFGGDRDQITIFGESAGSWSVSALILSPLSKGLFKRAIMQSGAHLYNKDRDAVSKSEAIEIGKSIAKDLGCNESEDWVQFLRNVDPKELAEKAKPLTFPVLGTEFLPLSAQQAFQTNQFNSDIDLIAGINSNEGSLLSALLLPPKDEALTIDHFKRGVQVADKMFHELDVQKVVDYYLKGIDTSNSSASEDCLVLNIWTTNVGNNSSSKQTSLKPVMFWIHGGGLSIGSCDMYNGGPLATHDVVFVAINYRLAHFGFLYGDREDAPGNQGFYDQLLALKWVRENIYAFGGDRDQITIFGESAGSWSVSALILSPLSKGLFKRAIMQSGAHLYNKDRDAVSKSEAIEIGKSIAKDLGCSESEDWVQFLRNVDPKELAEKAELITFPVLGTEFLPLSAQQAFQTNQFNSDIDLIAGINSNEGSMLSALLIPPKDETVTIDHFKHGVQVADKMYHELDFQKVVDYYLKGIDTSNSSALRRAFYEFVGDLFMKYPTYLFAKQFAINTQKSGKNVYFYELTHHCKTFAQMLRCDDEMSSTAHAMDLPFVFGWGFTPEMAQIFSDTDAQFSRDVMKMWTNFAKYGKPDDKWPQLLSPNNDPKVKNLNPDSTLPPMDNPYDRTTSGVVRGQTIQVLNTNVYQFLGIPYAEPPVGELRFAKPEPIKKPFEGIIDATKPGNACLQKESSWSELQVPHQSEDCLVLNIWTPNVRNSNSSKPIPLKPVMFFIHGGGLWMGSCDIYNGGPLATHDVVFVAINYRLAHFGFLYGDREDAPGNQGFYDQLLALKWVRDNIHAFGGDRDQITIFGESAGGWSVSAHILSPLSKGLFKRAIMQSGAHMYNKDRDVITKSEALEIGKLFEKCWPKGTGG
;
A
#
# COMPACT_ATOMS: atom_id res chain seq x y z
N ASP A 1 4.47 1.27 9.91
CA ASP A 1 4.18 2.37 8.97
C ASP A 1 4.05 3.77 9.59
N GLU A 2 4.18 3.94 10.92
CA GLU A 2 4.07 5.27 11.58
C GLU A 2 5.38 6.08 11.73
N ILE A 3 6.53 5.59 11.25
CA ILE A 3 7.79 6.33 11.43
C ILE A 3 7.87 7.48 10.40
N SER A 4 7.61 8.71 10.85
CA SER A 4 7.77 9.91 10.03
C SER A 4 9.25 10.34 9.94
N GLY A 5 9.81 10.46 8.73
CA GLY A 5 11.07 11.13 8.40
C GLY A 5 11.67 10.63 7.07
N ALA A 6 12.36 11.51 6.32
CA ALA A 6 13.12 11.15 5.12
C ALA A 6 14.24 10.16 5.49
N THR A 7 14.28 9.00 4.83
CA THR A 7 15.30 7.98 5.08
C THR A 7 16.64 8.38 4.45
N HIS A 8 17.69 7.60 4.70
CA HIS A 8 18.98 7.77 4.02
C HIS A 8 18.81 7.90 2.49
N ALA A 9 19.60 8.78 1.84
CA ALA A 9 19.60 9.08 0.41
C ALA A 9 18.34 9.74 -0.21
N MET A 10 17.40 10.25 0.60
CA MET A 10 16.07 10.63 0.08
C MET A 10 15.93 12.00 -0.57
N ASP A 11 16.97 12.79 -0.46
CA ASP A 11 17.19 14.03 -1.18
C ASP A 11 17.61 13.80 -2.64
N LEU A 12 18.17 12.62 -2.98
CA LEU A 12 18.72 12.35 -4.32
C LEU A 12 17.70 12.46 -5.46
N PRO A 13 16.47 11.93 -5.37
CA PRO A 13 15.52 12.04 -6.48
C PRO A 13 15.13 13.48 -6.79
N PHE A 14 15.17 14.35 -5.79
CA PHE A 14 14.90 15.79 -5.93
C PHE A 14 16.12 16.55 -6.46
N VAL A 15 17.33 16.19 -6.05
CA VAL A 15 18.60 16.76 -6.55
C VAL A 15 18.82 16.43 -8.02
N PHE A 16 18.53 15.20 -8.44
CA PHE A 16 18.72 14.75 -9.83
C PHE A 16 17.50 14.95 -10.72
N GLY A 17 16.41 15.52 -10.19
CA GLY A 17 15.23 15.81 -10.97
C GLY A 17 14.57 14.57 -11.57
N MET A 18 14.57 13.45 -10.83
CA MET A 18 13.98 12.18 -11.29
C MET A 18 12.49 12.34 -11.64
N GLY A 19 11.76 13.17 -10.90
CA GLY A 19 10.37 13.54 -11.22
C GLY A 19 10.17 14.30 -12.54
N PHE A 20 11.25 14.73 -13.21
CA PHE A 20 11.22 15.33 -14.54
C PHE A 20 11.57 14.36 -15.66
N THR A 21 11.95 13.13 -15.33
CA THR A 21 12.18 12.11 -16.35
C THR A 21 10.86 11.42 -16.69
N PRO A 22 10.61 11.09 -17.97
CA PRO A 22 9.38 10.41 -18.38
C PRO A 22 9.10 9.14 -17.58
N GLU A 23 10.15 8.43 -17.14
CA GLU A 23 10.08 7.15 -16.46
C GLU A 23 9.59 7.27 -15.01
N MET A 24 9.93 8.36 -14.31
CA MET A 24 9.63 8.49 -12.87
C MET A 24 8.67 9.63 -12.56
N SER A 25 8.34 10.51 -13.51
CA SER A 25 7.44 11.66 -13.29
C SER A 25 6.08 11.32 -12.68
N HIS A 26 5.55 10.13 -12.95
CA HIS A 26 4.28 9.65 -12.39
C HIS A 26 4.33 9.33 -10.87
N LEU A 27 5.52 9.18 -10.31
CA LEU A 27 5.75 8.93 -8.87
C LEU A 27 5.86 10.24 -8.06
N PHE A 28 5.89 11.40 -8.72
CA PHE A 28 6.08 12.71 -8.09
C PHE A 28 4.82 13.55 -8.25
N SER A 29 4.32 14.12 -7.14
CA SER A 29 3.25 15.11 -7.22
C SER A 29 3.75 16.44 -7.80
N ASP A 30 2.82 17.33 -8.18
CA ASP A 30 3.18 18.70 -8.59
C ASP A 30 3.96 19.46 -7.50
N THR A 31 3.69 19.15 -6.23
CA THR A 31 4.41 19.70 -5.07
C THR A 31 5.84 19.17 -5.02
N ASP A 32 6.03 17.87 -5.25
CA ASP A 32 7.35 17.22 -5.28
C ASP A 32 8.19 17.72 -6.46
N ALA A 33 7.56 17.94 -7.61
CA ALA A 33 8.21 18.58 -8.75
C ALA A 33 8.64 20.02 -8.42
N GLN A 34 7.79 20.81 -7.75
CA GLN A 34 8.19 22.16 -7.35
C GLN A 34 9.35 22.13 -6.34
N PHE A 35 9.30 21.25 -5.35
CA PHE A 35 10.39 21.06 -4.39
C PHE A 35 11.70 20.63 -5.08
N SER A 36 11.65 19.71 -6.04
CA SER A 36 12.81 19.31 -6.84
C SER A 36 13.43 20.49 -7.62
N ARG A 37 12.61 21.38 -8.21
CA ARG A 37 13.12 22.62 -8.84
C ARG A 37 13.84 23.52 -7.85
N ASP A 38 13.31 23.66 -6.64
CA ASP A 38 13.90 24.51 -5.62
C ASP A 38 15.21 23.92 -5.08
N VAL A 39 15.28 22.61 -4.85
CA VAL A 39 16.50 21.89 -4.44
C VAL A 39 17.59 21.99 -5.52
N MET A 40 17.27 21.70 -6.79
CA MET A 40 18.22 21.85 -7.90
C MET A 40 18.74 23.30 -8.00
N ARG A 41 17.87 24.28 -7.80
CA ARG A 41 18.24 25.70 -7.82
C ARG A 41 19.16 26.07 -6.65
N ILE A 42 18.94 25.54 -5.45
CA ILE A 42 19.83 25.76 -4.30
C ILE A 42 21.23 25.20 -4.58
N TRP A 43 21.33 23.95 -5.04
CA TRP A 43 22.61 23.27 -5.30
C TRP A 43 23.39 23.98 -6.40
N THR A 44 22.70 24.38 -7.48
CA THR A 44 23.34 25.10 -8.59
C THR A 44 23.65 26.57 -8.26
N ASN A 45 22.85 27.24 -7.43
CA ASN A 45 23.18 28.60 -6.95
C ASN A 45 24.43 28.58 -6.06
N PHE A 46 24.56 27.58 -5.18
CA PHE A 46 25.77 27.42 -4.38
C PHE A 46 26.98 27.18 -5.28
N ALA A 47 26.85 26.29 -6.27
CA ALA A 47 27.90 26.04 -7.25
C ALA A 47 28.27 27.28 -8.07
N LYS A 48 27.33 28.20 -8.34
CA LYS A 48 27.58 29.44 -9.09
C LYS A 48 28.14 30.57 -8.26
N TYR A 49 27.64 30.75 -7.05
CA TYR A 49 27.77 32.01 -6.32
C TYR A 49 28.26 31.86 -4.88
N GLY A 50 28.32 30.64 -4.33
CA GLY A 50 28.69 30.40 -2.93
C GLY A 50 27.60 30.76 -1.91
N PHE A 51 26.38 31.06 -2.35
CA PHE A 51 25.21 31.26 -1.49
C PHE A 51 23.98 30.52 -2.03
N ILE A 52 22.99 30.31 -1.17
CA ILE A 52 21.86 29.38 -1.36
C ILE A 52 20.49 30.06 -1.49
N GLU A 53 20.46 31.39 -1.45
CA GLU A 53 19.23 32.18 -1.41
C GLU A 53 18.46 32.13 -2.75
N ILE A 54 17.15 31.83 -2.68
CA ILE A 54 16.24 31.81 -3.83
C ILE A 54 15.54 33.18 -4.00
N LYS A 55 15.39 33.93 -2.91
CA LYS A 55 14.83 35.30 -2.81
C LYS A 55 15.73 36.20 -1.95
N PRO A 56 15.78 37.53 -2.19
CA PRO A 56 16.67 38.45 -1.48
C PRO A 56 16.49 38.52 0.05
N ASP A 57 15.36 38.06 0.57
CA ASP A 57 15.00 38.13 2.01
C ASP A 57 15.06 36.76 2.73
N ASP A 58 15.33 35.66 2.02
CA ASP A 58 15.41 34.30 2.59
C ASP A 58 16.83 34.03 3.14
N LYS A 59 17.12 34.51 4.35
CA LYS A 59 18.39 34.21 5.02
C LYS A 59 18.40 32.78 5.56
N TRP A 60 19.14 31.88 4.91
CA TRP A 60 19.49 30.59 5.52
C TRP A 60 20.33 30.80 6.78
N PRO A 61 20.05 30.07 7.87
CA PRO A 61 20.82 30.21 9.11
C PRO A 61 22.27 29.77 8.87
N GLN A 62 23.23 30.65 9.13
CA GLN A 62 24.62 30.23 9.27
C GLN A 62 24.74 29.32 10.48
N LEU A 63 25.56 28.26 10.38
CA LEU A 63 25.74 27.22 11.41
C LEU A 63 26.16 27.78 12.80
N LEU A 64 26.51 29.07 12.89
CA LEU A 64 26.93 29.77 14.11
C LEU A 64 25.91 30.79 14.65
N SER A 65 24.63 30.75 14.26
CA SER A 65 23.56 31.49 14.94
C SER A 65 22.73 30.58 15.84
N ALA A 66 22.64 30.94 17.13
CA ALA A 66 22.09 30.16 18.22
C ALA A 66 20.63 29.67 18.06
N ASN A 67 20.39 28.47 18.60
CA ASN A 67 19.13 27.91 19.11
C ASN A 67 17.87 28.08 18.24
N ASN A 68 17.51 27.02 17.49
CA ASN A 68 16.14 26.45 17.45
C ASN A 68 16.05 25.26 16.48
N VAL A 69 15.32 24.23 16.90
CA VAL A 69 15.01 23.00 16.15
C VAL A 69 13.71 23.22 15.35
N PRO A 70 13.69 23.07 14.01
CA PRO A 70 12.47 23.00 13.21
C PRO A 70 12.10 21.56 12.78
N LYS A 71 10.79 21.31 12.64
CA LYS A 71 10.11 20.05 12.23
C LYS A 71 9.77 20.04 10.71
N VAL A 72 9.30 18.88 10.18
CA VAL A 72 8.54 18.60 8.89
C VAL A 72 9.40 18.17 7.67
N LYS A 73 9.10 17.25 6.71
CA LYS A 73 8.23 16.03 6.49
C LYS A 73 8.62 15.35 5.12
N ASN A 74 8.30 14.04 4.97
CA ASN A 74 8.70 12.95 4.00
C ASN A 74 8.53 13.07 2.45
N LEU A 75 9.26 12.24 1.67
CA LEU A 75 8.78 11.06 0.84
C LEU A 75 9.92 10.32 0.05
N ASN A 76 9.72 9.02 -0.29
CA ASN A 76 10.69 8.00 -0.82
C ASN A 76 10.40 7.48 -2.27
N PRO A 77 11.15 6.51 -2.91
CA PRO A 77 12.54 6.45 -3.45
C PRO A 77 12.61 5.96 -4.96
N ALA A 78 13.81 5.70 -5.51
CA ALA A 78 14.08 5.32 -6.92
C ALA A 78 14.89 3.98 -7.11
N PRO A 79 14.93 3.38 -8.33
CA PRO A 79 15.25 1.97 -8.62
C PRO A 79 16.67 1.65 -9.16
N THR A 80 16.95 0.34 -9.36
CA THR A 80 18.23 -0.33 -9.70
C THR A 80 18.57 -0.40 -11.21
N LEU A 81 19.88 -0.56 -11.53
CA LEU A 81 20.44 -0.60 -12.91
C LEU A 81 21.30 -1.87 -13.20
N PRO A 82 21.57 -2.19 -14.49
CA PRO A 82 22.11 -3.47 -14.99
C PRO A 82 23.67 -3.53 -15.10
N PRO A 83 24.29 -4.70 -15.41
CA PRO A 83 25.75 -4.91 -15.33
C PRO A 83 26.53 -4.59 -16.63
N MET A 84 27.74 -4.04 -16.46
CA MET A 84 28.76 -3.79 -17.51
C MET A 84 29.51 -5.06 -17.96
N ASP A 85 30.13 -4.99 -19.15
CA ASP A 85 30.62 -6.12 -19.95
C ASP A 85 32.10 -6.47 -19.71
N ASP A 86 32.82 -5.64 -18.98
CA ASP A 86 34.17 -5.91 -18.48
C ASP A 86 34.28 -5.38 -17.03
N PRO A 87 34.45 -6.25 -16.01
CA PRO A 87 34.43 -5.82 -14.61
C PRO A 87 35.61 -4.92 -14.20
N GLU A 88 36.71 -4.87 -14.97
CA GLU A 88 37.92 -4.13 -14.59
C GLU A 88 38.12 -2.79 -15.32
N ASP A 89 37.56 -2.60 -16.52
CA ASP A 89 37.61 -1.30 -17.25
C ASP A 89 36.46 -0.36 -16.84
N CYS A 90 36.45 0.01 -15.55
CA CYS A 90 35.31 0.71 -14.95
C CYS A 90 35.51 2.21 -14.72
N LEU A 91 36.71 2.76 -14.91
CA LEU A 91 37.03 4.16 -14.61
C LEU A 91 36.57 5.12 -15.70
N VAL A 92 35.27 5.38 -15.74
CA VAL A 92 34.61 6.30 -16.66
C VAL A 92 34.07 7.53 -15.95
N LEU A 93 33.81 8.58 -16.73
CA LEU A 93 33.08 9.76 -16.27
C LEU A 93 32.05 10.18 -17.32
N ASN A 94 30.86 10.54 -16.84
CA ASN A 94 29.76 11.04 -17.67
C ASN A 94 29.68 12.57 -17.50
N ILE A 95 29.52 13.30 -18.61
CA ILE A 95 29.46 14.78 -18.62
C ILE A 95 28.15 15.23 -19.24
N TRP A 96 27.41 16.07 -18.52
CA TRP A 96 26.23 16.76 -19.02
C TRP A 96 26.52 18.25 -19.08
N THR A 97 26.37 18.82 -20.27
CA THR A 97 26.60 20.24 -20.52
C THR A 97 25.40 20.86 -21.23
N PRO A 98 24.95 22.07 -20.84
CA PRO A 98 23.90 22.80 -21.55
C PRO A 98 24.38 23.32 -22.92
N ASN A 99 25.69 23.30 -23.21
CA ASN A 99 26.25 23.75 -24.48
C ASN A 99 27.38 22.83 -24.95
N VAL A 100 27.18 22.11 -26.05
CA VAL A 100 28.29 21.49 -26.79
C VAL A 100 28.86 22.56 -27.71
N GLY A 101 30.12 22.96 -27.50
CA GLY A 101 30.72 24.06 -28.26
C GLY A 101 30.68 23.80 -29.76
N ASN A 102 29.82 24.52 -30.48
CA ASN A 102 29.91 24.57 -31.94
C ASN A 102 31.14 25.41 -32.29
N ASN A 103 32.12 24.77 -32.90
CA ASN A 103 33.40 25.32 -33.32
C ASN A 103 33.30 26.35 -34.48
N SER A 104 32.29 27.22 -34.48
CA SER A 104 32.21 28.31 -35.44
C SER A 104 31.51 29.53 -34.87
N SER A 105 32.21 30.67 -34.94
CA SER A 105 31.74 32.05 -34.74
C SER A 105 31.53 32.58 -33.31
N SER A 106 32.64 33.04 -32.72
CA SER A 106 32.81 34.43 -32.24
C SER A 106 31.75 35.06 -31.31
N LYS A 107 31.34 34.37 -30.25
CA LYS A 107 31.05 35.03 -28.96
C LYS A 107 31.56 34.12 -27.84
N GLN A 108 32.47 34.65 -27.03
CA GLN A 108 32.99 34.00 -25.83
C GLN A 108 31.81 33.71 -24.90
N THR A 109 31.27 32.50 -24.96
CA THR A 109 30.29 32.00 -24.00
C THR A 109 31.03 31.90 -22.67
N SER A 110 30.50 32.57 -21.64
CA SER A 110 31.06 32.49 -20.29
C SER A 110 31.11 31.02 -19.84
N LEU A 111 32.29 30.54 -19.46
CA LEU A 111 32.46 29.20 -18.87
C LEU A 111 31.53 29.05 -17.66
N LYS A 112 31.00 27.85 -17.47
CA LYS A 112 29.97 27.55 -16.47
C LYS A 112 30.57 26.81 -15.28
N PRO A 113 30.11 27.06 -14.04
CA PRO A 113 30.54 26.30 -12.87
C PRO A 113 30.35 24.79 -13.05
N VAL A 114 31.22 24.00 -12.43
CA VAL A 114 31.26 22.54 -12.56
C VAL A 114 30.78 21.90 -11.27
N MET A 115 29.83 20.98 -11.37
CA MET A 115 29.37 20.13 -10.27
C MET A 115 29.89 18.71 -10.49
N PHE A 116 30.76 18.25 -9.59
CA PHE A 116 31.49 16.98 -9.67
C PHE A 116 30.94 15.99 -8.64
N TRP A 117 30.15 15.03 -9.11
CA TRP A 117 29.42 14.05 -8.29
C TRP A 117 30.24 12.80 -8.02
N ILE A 118 30.28 12.40 -6.75
CA ILE A 118 30.88 11.17 -6.25
C ILE A 118 29.76 10.32 -5.63
N HIS A 119 29.50 9.15 -6.19
CA HIS A 119 28.40 8.31 -5.75
C HIS A 119 28.63 7.66 -4.38
N GLY A 120 27.52 7.42 -3.67
CA GLY A 120 27.47 6.69 -2.40
C GLY A 120 27.58 5.18 -2.58
N GLY A 121 27.04 4.41 -1.61
CA GLY A 121 27.06 2.94 -1.64
C GLY A 121 28.13 2.29 -0.75
N GLY A 122 28.45 2.90 0.39
CA GLY A 122 29.34 2.30 1.40
C GLY A 122 30.79 2.07 0.95
N LEU A 123 31.22 2.73 -0.14
CA LEU A 123 32.50 2.48 -0.84
C LEU A 123 32.61 1.07 -1.45
N SER A 124 31.53 0.30 -1.53
CA SER A 124 31.52 -1.07 -2.05
C SER A 124 30.65 -1.28 -3.28
N ILE A 125 29.64 -0.44 -3.48
CA ILE A 125 28.70 -0.51 -4.61
C ILE A 125 28.45 0.90 -5.19
N GLY A 126 27.98 0.97 -6.43
CA GLY A 126 27.55 2.20 -7.10
C GLY A 126 28.19 2.41 -8.46
N SER A 127 27.63 3.34 -9.25
CA SER A 127 28.13 3.73 -10.57
C SER A 127 27.65 5.14 -10.93
N CYS A 128 28.42 5.85 -11.77
CA CYS A 128 28.02 7.12 -12.35
C CYS A 128 26.76 7.03 -13.22
N ASP A 129 26.45 5.85 -13.79
CA ASP A 129 25.28 5.64 -14.66
C ASP A 129 23.95 5.69 -13.91
N MET A 130 23.99 5.54 -12.58
CA MET A 130 22.82 5.68 -11.72
C MET A 130 22.31 7.12 -11.63
N TYR A 131 23.08 8.10 -12.10
CA TYR A 131 22.81 9.52 -11.90
C TYR A 131 22.71 10.26 -13.22
N ASN A 132 21.50 10.72 -13.55
CA ASN A 132 21.28 11.56 -14.73
C ASN A 132 21.53 13.04 -14.39
N GLY A 133 22.64 13.58 -14.90
CA GLY A 133 23.01 14.99 -14.74
C GLY A 133 22.20 15.99 -15.56
N GLY A 134 21.35 15.52 -16.48
CA GLY A 134 20.63 16.37 -17.44
C GLY A 134 19.81 17.49 -16.79
N PRO A 135 18.94 17.20 -15.81
CA PRO A 135 18.15 18.22 -15.12
C PRO A 135 19.00 19.29 -14.41
N LEU A 136 20.09 18.89 -13.75
CA LEU A 136 21.03 19.84 -13.13
C LEU A 136 21.72 20.72 -14.19
N ALA A 137 22.15 20.14 -15.30
CA ALA A 137 22.79 20.88 -16.38
C ALA A 137 21.88 21.97 -17.01
N THR A 138 20.55 21.82 -16.96
CA THR A 138 19.61 22.86 -17.40
C THR A 138 19.70 24.16 -16.59
N HIS A 139 20.30 24.10 -15.39
CA HIS A 139 20.51 25.24 -14.52
C HIS A 139 21.91 25.83 -14.71
N ASP A 140 22.39 25.98 -15.95
CA ASP A 140 23.64 26.71 -16.26
C ASP A 140 24.90 26.20 -15.51
N VAL A 141 25.02 24.89 -15.30
CA VAL A 141 26.22 24.24 -14.75
C VAL A 141 26.65 23.10 -15.67
N VAL A 142 27.93 22.72 -15.60
CA VAL A 142 28.41 21.46 -16.18
C VAL A 142 28.40 20.41 -15.08
N PHE A 143 27.70 19.31 -15.28
CA PHE A 143 27.65 18.22 -14.31
C PHE A 143 28.54 17.06 -14.76
N VAL A 144 29.33 16.52 -13.84
CA VAL A 144 30.24 15.38 -14.07
C VAL A 144 29.96 14.33 -13.01
N ALA A 145 29.70 13.08 -13.40
CA ALA A 145 29.63 11.94 -12.50
C ALA A 145 30.75 10.94 -12.83
N ILE A 146 31.35 10.32 -11.82
CA ILE A 146 32.52 9.45 -11.99
C ILE A 146 32.30 8.05 -11.43
N ASN A 147 32.95 7.06 -12.02
CA ASN A 147 33.24 5.78 -11.39
C ASN A 147 34.60 5.81 -10.69
N TYR A 148 34.75 5.02 -9.64
CA TYR A 148 36.01 4.79 -8.93
C TYR A 148 36.07 3.36 -8.42
N ARG A 149 37.27 2.84 -8.12
CA ARG A 149 37.38 1.48 -7.58
C ARG A 149 36.75 1.37 -6.20
N LEU A 150 36.00 0.29 -6.00
CA LEU A 150 35.21 0.01 -4.81
C LEU A 150 35.77 -1.19 -4.04
N ALA A 151 35.39 -1.30 -2.76
CA ALA A 151 35.72 -2.39 -1.86
C ALA A 151 37.22 -2.74 -1.87
N HIS A 152 37.54 -4.03 -2.03
CA HIS A 152 38.89 -4.57 -2.08
C HIS A 152 39.76 -3.89 -3.16
N PHE A 153 39.19 -3.58 -4.31
CA PHE A 153 39.91 -2.93 -5.41
C PHE A 153 40.26 -1.47 -5.09
N GLY A 154 39.45 -0.83 -4.25
CA GLY A 154 39.58 0.58 -3.90
C GLY A 154 40.39 0.86 -2.65
N PHE A 155 40.52 -0.09 -1.71
CA PHE A 155 41.01 0.25 -0.37
C PHE A 155 42.08 -0.71 0.21
N LEU A 156 42.53 -1.72 -0.55
CA LEU A 156 43.54 -2.69 -0.09
C LEU A 156 44.91 -2.03 0.19
N TYR A 157 45.47 -2.27 1.39
CA TYR A 157 46.81 -1.80 1.77
C TYR A 157 47.77 -2.96 1.99
N GLY A 158 48.84 -3.00 1.18
CA GLY A 158 49.88 -4.04 1.24
C GLY A 158 51.27 -3.55 1.64
N ASP A 159 51.40 -2.31 2.12
CA ASP A 159 52.67 -1.64 2.42
C ASP A 159 53.66 -1.63 1.23
N ARG A 160 53.13 -1.44 0.02
CA ARG A 160 53.87 -1.47 -1.25
C ARG A 160 53.26 -0.51 -2.27
N GLU A 161 54.07 -0.08 -3.24
CA GLU A 161 53.68 0.94 -4.23
C GLU A 161 52.47 0.52 -5.09
N ASP A 162 52.36 -0.77 -5.38
CA ASP A 162 51.28 -1.39 -6.15
C ASP A 162 50.07 -1.82 -5.29
N ALA A 163 50.09 -1.57 -3.98
CA ALA A 163 48.93 -1.68 -3.06
C ALA A 163 49.01 -0.61 -1.95
N PRO A 164 48.93 0.68 -2.29
CA PRO A 164 49.21 1.79 -1.38
C PRO A 164 48.06 2.12 -0.40
N GLY A 165 46.92 1.43 -0.52
CA GLY A 165 45.66 1.80 0.14
C GLY A 165 45.02 3.03 -0.48
N ASN A 166 43.70 3.18 -0.33
CA ASN A 166 42.91 4.31 -0.85
C ASN A 166 42.97 4.50 -2.38
N GLN A 167 43.19 3.44 -3.14
CA GLN A 167 43.15 3.42 -4.60
C GLN A 167 41.89 4.09 -5.18
N GLY A 168 40.72 3.84 -4.60
CA GLY A 168 39.46 4.46 -5.00
C GLY A 168 39.48 5.99 -4.84
N PHE A 169 40.12 6.50 -3.78
CA PHE A 169 40.31 7.94 -3.62
C PHE A 169 41.35 8.51 -4.60
N TYR A 170 42.39 7.75 -4.94
CA TYR A 170 43.31 8.15 -6.01
C TYR A 170 42.62 8.21 -7.38
N ASP A 171 41.67 7.32 -7.66
CA ASP A 171 40.86 7.37 -8.89
C ASP A 171 40.00 8.64 -8.95
N GLN A 172 39.36 8.99 -7.83
CA GLN A 172 38.58 10.24 -7.72
C GLN A 172 39.47 11.48 -7.91
N LEU A 173 40.67 11.48 -7.32
CA LEU A 173 41.64 12.56 -7.49
C LEU A 173 42.12 12.67 -8.94
N LEU A 174 42.35 11.54 -9.61
CA LEU A 174 42.73 11.49 -11.02
C LEU A 174 41.61 12.06 -11.90
N ALA A 175 40.36 11.64 -11.67
CA ALA A 175 39.20 12.16 -12.39
C ALA A 175 39.02 13.68 -12.15
N LEU A 176 39.24 14.16 -10.92
CA LEU A 176 39.15 15.59 -10.59
C LEU A 176 40.25 16.41 -11.29
N LYS A 177 41.48 15.89 -11.35
CA LYS A 177 42.58 16.51 -12.12
C LYS A 177 42.25 16.55 -13.61
N TRP A 178 41.74 15.45 -14.15
CA TRP A 178 41.31 15.37 -15.54
C TRP A 178 40.22 16.40 -15.84
N VAL A 179 39.20 16.53 -14.97
CA VAL A 179 38.14 17.54 -15.10
C VAL A 179 38.74 18.94 -15.09
N ARG A 180 39.61 19.27 -14.13
CA ARG A 180 40.25 20.59 -14.08
C ARG A 180 41.05 20.93 -15.35
N GLU A 181 41.68 19.93 -15.95
CA GLU A 181 42.47 20.09 -17.18
C GLU A 181 41.61 20.19 -18.44
N ASN A 182 40.46 19.49 -18.51
CA ASN A 182 39.75 19.24 -19.77
C ASN A 182 38.33 19.84 -19.83
N ILE A 183 37.71 20.22 -18.70
CA ILE A 183 36.29 20.58 -18.65
C ILE A 183 35.93 21.84 -19.45
N TYR A 184 36.92 22.68 -19.75
CA TYR A 184 36.75 23.85 -20.63
C TYR A 184 36.25 23.46 -22.03
N ALA A 185 36.64 22.29 -22.55
CA ALA A 185 36.18 21.77 -23.83
C ALA A 185 34.66 21.46 -23.83
N PHE A 186 34.09 21.25 -22.65
CA PHE A 186 32.67 21.00 -22.41
C PHE A 186 31.93 22.24 -21.89
N GLY A 187 32.58 23.42 -21.92
CA GLY A 187 32.03 24.69 -21.47
C GLY A 187 32.11 24.94 -19.96
N GLY A 188 32.88 24.14 -19.22
CA GLY A 188 33.05 24.26 -17.78
C GLY A 188 34.21 25.18 -17.36
N ASP A 189 34.06 25.84 -16.22
CA ASP A 189 35.07 26.67 -15.58
C ASP A 189 35.87 25.83 -14.57
N ARG A 190 37.15 25.59 -14.88
CA ARG A 190 38.07 24.81 -14.06
C ARG A 190 38.36 25.43 -12.68
N ASP A 191 38.09 26.71 -12.50
CA ASP A 191 38.32 27.44 -11.25
C ASP A 191 37.03 27.56 -10.41
N GLN A 192 35.90 27.04 -10.90
CA GLN A 192 34.60 26.99 -10.21
C GLN A 192 34.07 25.54 -10.06
N ILE A 193 34.92 24.64 -9.56
CA ILE A 193 34.54 23.24 -9.30
C ILE A 193 33.94 23.09 -7.90
N THR A 194 32.76 22.48 -7.83
CA THR A 194 32.06 22.06 -6.61
C THR A 194 32.03 20.53 -6.55
N ILE A 195 32.68 19.93 -5.56
CA ILE A 195 32.59 18.48 -5.33
C ILE A 195 31.39 18.16 -4.44
N PHE A 196 30.66 17.08 -4.72
CA PHE A 196 29.54 16.69 -3.89
C PHE A 196 29.23 15.20 -3.95
N GLY A 197 28.60 14.69 -2.90
CA GLY A 197 28.28 13.27 -2.76
C GLY A 197 27.34 13.00 -1.60
N GLU A 198 26.68 11.84 -1.66
CA GLU A 198 25.77 11.33 -0.64
C GLU A 198 26.34 10.07 0.01
N SER A 199 26.09 9.86 1.31
CA SER A 199 26.56 8.69 2.06
C SER A 199 28.10 8.54 1.98
N ALA A 200 28.60 7.40 1.50
CA ALA A 200 30.02 7.17 1.21
C ALA A 200 30.63 8.13 0.16
N GLY A 201 29.81 8.73 -0.71
CA GLY A 201 30.22 9.83 -1.59
C GLY A 201 30.52 11.09 -0.79
N SER A 202 29.76 11.35 0.28
CA SER A 202 30.05 12.41 1.24
C SER A 202 31.30 12.12 2.08
N TRP A 203 31.59 10.86 2.41
CA TRP A 203 32.88 10.45 2.98
C TRP A 203 34.03 10.74 2.03
N SER A 204 33.86 10.44 0.74
CA SER A 204 34.82 10.77 -0.31
C SER A 204 35.08 12.29 -0.42
N VAL A 205 34.03 13.11 -0.38
CA VAL A 205 34.14 14.58 -0.29
C VAL A 205 34.93 14.99 0.96
N SER A 206 34.62 14.40 2.11
CA SER A 206 35.35 14.64 3.36
C SER A 206 36.83 14.26 3.25
N ALA A 207 37.16 13.12 2.62
CA ALA A 207 38.54 12.68 2.41
C ALA A 207 39.30 13.63 1.47
N LEU A 208 38.65 14.13 0.43
CA LEU A 208 39.22 15.15 -0.47
C LEU A 208 39.38 16.51 0.22
N ILE A 209 38.56 16.88 1.21
CA ILE A 209 38.79 18.08 2.02
C ILE A 209 40.02 17.91 2.91
N LEU A 210 40.23 16.71 3.46
CA LEU A 210 41.33 16.39 4.37
C LEU A 210 42.66 16.13 3.66
N SER A 211 42.62 15.65 2.42
CA SER A 211 43.83 15.29 1.67
C SER A 211 44.66 16.51 1.28
N PRO A 212 45.98 16.51 1.50
CA PRO A 212 46.85 17.55 0.95
C PRO A 212 46.97 17.47 -0.59
N LEU A 213 46.72 16.29 -1.18
CA LEU A 213 46.89 16.05 -2.62
C LEU A 213 45.82 16.70 -3.49
N SER A 214 44.68 17.05 -2.90
CA SER A 214 43.54 17.70 -3.56
C SER A 214 43.57 19.23 -3.44
N LYS A 215 44.59 19.80 -2.80
CA LYS A 215 44.68 21.23 -2.50
C LYS A 215 44.60 22.08 -3.75
N GLY A 216 43.62 23.00 -3.76
CA GLY A 216 43.39 23.93 -4.86
C GLY A 216 42.67 23.33 -6.07
N LEU A 217 42.17 22.09 -6.00
CA LEU A 217 41.46 21.47 -7.12
C LEU A 217 39.97 21.84 -7.19
N PHE A 218 39.34 22.21 -6.08
CA PHE A 218 37.94 22.61 -6.01
C PHE A 218 37.76 23.83 -5.11
N LYS A 219 36.69 24.59 -5.35
CA LYS A 219 36.37 25.80 -4.58
C LYS A 219 35.26 25.59 -3.56
N ARG A 220 34.38 24.61 -3.77
CA ARG A 220 33.20 24.37 -2.93
C ARG A 220 32.95 22.88 -2.73
N ALA A 221 32.26 22.53 -1.66
CA ALA A 221 31.88 21.17 -1.32
C ALA A 221 30.42 21.09 -0.81
N ILE A 222 29.72 20.02 -1.17
CA ILE A 222 28.40 19.69 -0.61
C ILE A 222 28.45 18.25 -0.06
N MET A 223 28.07 18.09 1.21
CA MET A 223 28.10 16.83 1.95
C MET A 223 26.68 16.41 2.35
N GLN A 224 26.19 15.29 1.83
CA GLN A 224 24.84 14.78 2.10
C GLN A 224 24.94 13.46 2.88
N SER A 225 24.35 13.40 4.09
CA SER A 225 24.18 12.15 4.84
C SER A 225 25.48 11.39 5.19
N GLY A 226 26.61 12.09 5.44
CA GLY A 226 27.85 11.45 5.93
C GLY A 226 29.06 12.40 6.10
N ALA A 227 29.97 12.10 7.04
CA ALA A 227 31.24 12.81 7.23
C ALA A 227 32.29 11.95 7.95
N HIS A 228 33.59 12.10 7.65
CA HIS A 228 34.70 11.38 8.32
C HIS A 228 35.09 11.98 9.69
N LEU A 229 34.14 12.45 10.49
CA LEU A 229 34.39 13.55 11.44
C LEU A 229 34.59 13.20 12.91
N TYR A 230 34.59 11.96 13.39
CA TYR A 230 34.47 11.83 14.86
C TYR A 230 35.30 10.81 15.66
N ASN A 231 35.95 9.78 15.12
CA ASN A 231 36.82 8.99 16.00
C ASN A 231 38.02 8.28 15.36
N LYS A 232 39.07 8.09 16.16
CA LYS A 232 40.40 7.57 15.77
C LYS A 232 40.37 6.18 15.11
N ASP A 233 39.30 5.41 15.32
CA ASP A 233 39.20 4.00 14.94
C ASP A 233 37.91 3.66 14.15
N ARG A 234 37.11 4.65 13.74
CA ARG A 234 35.75 4.42 13.19
C ARG A 234 35.64 4.53 11.67
N ASP A 235 36.32 5.52 11.09
CA ASP A 235 36.06 5.98 9.73
C ASP A 235 37.20 5.67 8.75
N ALA A 236 38.31 5.13 9.27
CA ALA A 236 39.48 4.67 8.55
C ALA A 236 40.25 3.67 9.43
N VAL A 237 40.91 2.68 8.83
CA VAL A 237 41.74 1.68 9.53
C VAL A 237 43.20 2.10 9.56
N SER A 238 43.93 1.64 10.57
CA SER A 238 45.39 1.81 10.61
C SER A 238 46.07 0.96 9.52
N LYS A 239 47.28 1.35 9.10
CA LYS A 239 48.09 0.54 8.17
C LYS A 239 48.29 -0.91 8.61
N SER A 240 48.56 -1.13 9.90
CA SER A 240 48.73 -2.47 10.47
C SER A 240 47.45 -3.30 10.40
N GLU A 241 46.31 -2.69 10.71
CA GLU A 241 45.00 -3.36 10.65
C GLU A 241 44.60 -3.68 9.20
N ALA A 242 44.84 -2.76 8.28
CA ALA A 242 44.58 -2.96 6.86
C ALA A 242 45.39 -4.15 6.27
N ILE A 243 46.64 -4.35 6.71
CA ILE A 243 47.45 -5.52 6.34
C ILE A 243 46.82 -6.81 6.84
N GLU A 244 46.36 -6.84 8.10
CA GLU A 244 45.75 -8.04 8.68
C GLU A 244 44.41 -8.38 8.01
N ILE A 245 43.60 -7.38 7.67
CA ILE A 245 42.37 -7.57 6.89
C ILE A 245 42.70 -8.14 5.50
N GLY A 246 43.69 -7.57 4.80
CA GLY A 246 44.14 -8.05 3.50
C GLY A 246 44.62 -9.50 3.51
N LYS A 247 45.42 -9.88 4.52
CA LYS A 247 45.85 -11.28 4.73
C LYS A 247 44.67 -12.21 5.04
N SER A 248 43.69 -11.75 5.83
CA SER A 248 42.49 -12.54 6.12
C SER A 248 41.70 -12.83 4.84
N ILE A 249 41.52 -11.83 3.97
CA ILE A 249 40.84 -12.00 2.68
C ILE A 249 41.60 -13.00 1.80
N ALA A 250 42.92 -12.87 1.71
CA ALA A 250 43.74 -13.81 0.95
C ALA A 250 43.62 -15.24 1.50
N LYS A 251 43.64 -15.40 2.84
CA LYS A 251 43.48 -16.69 3.51
C LYS A 251 42.11 -17.32 3.26
N ASP A 252 41.03 -16.55 3.31
CA ASP A 252 39.66 -17.01 3.03
C ASP A 252 39.52 -17.49 1.57
N LEU A 253 40.32 -16.93 0.66
CA LEU A 253 40.42 -17.34 -0.75
C LEU A 253 41.44 -18.46 -1.00
N GLY A 254 42.07 -19.00 0.05
CA GLY A 254 42.97 -20.15 -0.03
C GLY A 254 44.45 -19.82 -0.21
N CYS A 255 44.88 -18.57 0.00
CA CYS A 255 46.29 -18.18 0.02
C CYS A 255 47.03 -18.88 1.17
N ASN A 256 48.19 -19.45 0.87
CA ASN A 256 49.05 -20.05 1.90
C ASN A 256 49.81 -18.96 2.68
N GLU A 257 50.12 -19.18 3.97
CA GLU A 257 50.85 -18.20 4.80
C GLU A 257 52.28 -17.89 4.32
N SER A 258 52.85 -18.72 3.43
CA SER A 258 54.17 -18.52 2.81
C SER A 258 54.14 -17.79 1.47
N GLU A 259 52.97 -17.51 0.91
CA GLU A 259 52.79 -16.83 -0.37
C GLU A 259 52.70 -15.31 -0.20
N ASP A 260 53.13 -14.55 -1.22
CA ASP A 260 52.88 -13.10 -1.27
C ASP A 260 51.39 -12.86 -1.47
N TRP A 261 50.68 -12.60 -0.38
CA TRP A 261 49.22 -12.46 -0.35
C TRP A 261 48.71 -11.34 -1.26
N VAL A 262 49.48 -10.27 -1.49
CA VAL A 262 49.08 -9.20 -2.41
C VAL A 262 49.16 -9.70 -3.85
N GLN A 263 50.25 -10.38 -4.20
CA GLN A 263 50.41 -10.96 -5.54
C GLN A 263 49.41 -12.08 -5.81
N PHE A 264 49.06 -12.86 -4.78
CA PHE A 264 48.00 -13.86 -4.83
C PHE A 264 46.66 -13.22 -5.20
N LEU A 265 46.22 -12.19 -4.45
CA LEU A 265 44.94 -11.52 -4.68
C LEU A 265 44.83 -10.89 -6.07
N ARG A 266 45.95 -10.42 -6.65
CA ARG A 266 45.98 -9.90 -8.03
C ARG A 266 45.72 -10.95 -9.11
N ASN A 267 45.95 -12.23 -8.80
CA ASN A 267 45.73 -13.33 -9.73
C ASN A 267 44.36 -14.01 -9.53
N VAL A 268 43.60 -13.60 -8.50
CA VAL A 268 42.23 -14.07 -8.28
C VAL A 268 41.31 -13.41 -9.30
N ASP A 269 40.36 -14.18 -9.83
CA ASP A 269 39.34 -13.64 -10.72
C ASP A 269 38.58 -12.48 -10.03
N PRO A 270 38.42 -11.31 -10.67
CA PRO A 270 37.79 -10.15 -10.04
C PRO A 270 36.37 -10.41 -9.53
N LYS A 271 35.60 -11.28 -10.18
CA LYS A 271 34.26 -11.67 -9.71
C LYS A 271 34.35 -12.56 -8.49
N GLU A 272 35.28 -13.50 -8.49
CA GLU A 272 35.54 -14.34 -7.32
C GLU A 272 35.97 -13.51 -6.09
N LEU A 273 36.85 -12.53 -6.29
CA LEU A 273 37.28 -11.60 -5.23
C LEU A 273 36.13 -10.71 -4.74
N ALA A 274 35.25 -10.28 -5.64
CA ALA A 274 34.08 -9.47 -5.28
C ALA A 274 33.00 -10.27 -4.52
N GLU A 275 32.79 -11.55 -4.87
CA GLU A 275 31.72 -12.38 -4.31
C GLU A 275 32.10 -13.09 -2.99
N LYS A 276 33.34 -13.56 -2.87
CA LYS A 276 33.73 -14.46 -1.76
C LYS A 276 34.37 -13.76 -0.56
N ALA A 277 34.87 -12.54 -0.73
CA ALA A 277 35.56 -11.82 0.32
C ALA A 277 34.67 -10.75 0.97
N LYS A 278 34.64 -10.68 2.31
CA LYS A 278 33.90 -9.63 3.05
C LYS A 278 34.38 -8.24 2.60
N PRO A 279 33.53 -7.36 2.04
CA PRO A 279 33.98 -6.14 1.38
C PRO A 279 34.78 -5.23 2.34
N LEU A 280 35.98 -4.83 1.92
CA LEU A 280 36.78 -3.84 2.63
C LEU A 280 36.21 -2.44 2.34
N THR A 281 35.50 -1.86 3.30
CA THR A 281 34.78 -0.57 3.13
C THR A 281 35.41 0.59 3.88
N PHE A 282 36.60 0.39 4.45
CA PHE A 282 37.27 1.41 5.27
C PHE A 282 38.52 1.95 4.58
N PRO A 283 38.68 3.28 4.47
CA PRO A 283 39.90 3.88 3.99
C PRO A 283 41.06 3.70 4.98
N VAL A 284 42.28 3.92 4.52
CA VAL A 284 43.51 3.64 5.27
C VAL A 284 44.17 4.93 5.73
N LEU A 285 44.27 5.09 7.04
CA LEU A 285 44.85 6.27 7.69
C LEU A 285 46.39 6.22 7.71
N GLY A 286 47.03 7.38 7.59
CA GLY A 286 48.50 7.52 7.59
C GLY A 286 49.13 7.22 6.23
N THR A 287 48.31 7.13 5.18
CA THR A 287 48.77 7.09 3.78
C THR A 287 49.08 8.49 3.28
N GLU A 288 49.73 8.62 2.11
CA GLU A 288 49.97 9.92 1.49
C GLU A 288 48.66 10.66 1.18
N PHE A 289 47.62 9.92 0.77
CA PHE A 289 46.29 10.49 0.51
C PHE A 289 45.63 11.01 1.78
N LEU A 290 45.63 10.23 2.86
CA LEU A 290 44.97 10.56 4.13
C LEU A 290 45.99 10.48 5.29
N PRO A 291 46.88 11.47 5.44
CA PRO A 291 48.00 11.39 6.39
C PRO A 291 47.58 11.61 7.85
N LEU A 292 46.48 12.34 8.07
CA LEU A 292 45.96 12.70 9.39
C LEU A 292 44.50 12.29 9.50
N SER A 293 44.05 11.97 10.71
CA SER A 293 42.63 11.82 10.96
C SER A 293 41.95 13.17 10.84
N ALA A 294 40.64 13.19 10.59
CA ALA A 294 39.91 14.46 10.47
C ALA A 294 40.09 15.32 11.72
N GLN A 295 39.97 14.74 12.92
CA GLN A 295 40.20 15.44 14.18
C GLN A 295 41.59 16.09 14.24
N GLN A 296 42.65 15.36 13.87
CA GLN A 296 44.01 15.90 13.85
C GLN A 296 44.17 17.00 12.81
N ALA A 297 43.61 16.80 11.61
CA ALA A 297 43.63 17.79 10.54
C ALA A 297 42.94 19.10 10.97
N PHE A 298 41.75 19.03 11.59
CA PHE A 298 41.06 20.22 12.11
C PHE A 298 41.81 20.88 13.28
N GLN A 299 42.31 20.10 14.24
CA GLN A 299 43.07 20.61 15.39
C GLN A 299 44.37 21.31 14.97
N THR A 300 45.01 20.82 13.92
CA THR A 300 46.27 21.37 13.40
C THR A 300 46.08 22.34 12.24
N ASN A 301 44.82 22.55 11.82
CA ASN A 301 44.45 23.33 10.63
C ASN A 301 45.13 22.86 9.34
N GLN A 302 45.36 21.55 9.21
CA GLN A 302 45.97 20.89 8.06
C GLN A 302 44.92 20.21 7.18
N PHE A 303 44.04 21.01 6.59
CA PHE A 303 43.02 20.58 5.63
C PHE A 303 42.78 21.70 4.60
N ASN A 304 41.98 21.44 3.57
CA ASN A 304 41.59 22.44 2.58
C ASN A 304 40.57 23.42 3.19
N SER A 305 41.06 24.49 3.82
CA SER A 305 40.25 25.45 4.59
C SER A 305 39.69 26.64 3.78
N ASP A 306 40.16 26.85 2.54
CA ASP A 306 39.69 27.94 1.65
C ASP A 306 38.58 27.47 0.68
N ILE A 307 37.55 26.82 1.23
CA ILE A 307 36.40 26.31 0.48
C ILE A 307 35.08 26.75 1.11
N ASP A 308 34.05 26.89 0.29
CA ASP A 308 32.67 27.00 0.79
C ASP A 308 32.10 25.58 1.03
N LEU A 309 31.36 25.37 2.13
CA LEU A 309 30.79 24.06 2.48
C LEU A 309 29.29 24.14 2.76
N ILE A 310 28.52 23.24 2.13
CA ILE A 310 27.18 22.83 2.58
C ILE A 310 27.30 21.43 3.18
N ALA A 311 26.68 21.21 4.33
CA ALA A 311 26.54 19.88 4.92
C ALA A 311 25.10 19.68 5.44
N GLY A 312 24.53 18.50 5.21
CA GLY A 312 23.15 18.17 5.60
C GLY A 312 22.94 16.68 5.84
N ILE A 313 21.85 16.35 6.53
CA ILE A 313 21.39 14.98 6.82
C ILE A 313 19.88 14.90 6.61
N ASN A 314 19.38 13.70 6.35
CA ASN A 314 17.97 13.37 6.30
C ASN A 314 17.42 13.15 7.72
N SER A 315 16.12 13.33 7.92
CA SER A 315 15.53 13.31 9.28
C SER A 315 15.42 11.93 9.93
N ASN A 316 15.59 10.84 9.15
CA ASN A 316 15.49 9.46 9.60
C ASN A 316 16.56 8.57 8.96
N GLU A 317 17.82 9.02 9.00
CA GLU A 317 18.99 8.30 8.44
C GLU A 317 19.06 6.82 8.86
N GLY A 318 18.62 6.52 10.10
CA GLY A 318 18.74 5.20 10.70
C GLY A 318 17.75 4.15 10.20
N SER A 319 16.65 4.52 9.52
CA SER A 319 15.59 3.56 9.18
C SER A 319 15.95 2.60 8.04
N LEU A 320 16.74 3.05 7.07
CA LEU A 320 17.28 2.18 6.03
C LEU A 320 18.36 1.25 6.61
N LEU A 321 19.21 1.82 7.48
CA LEU A 321 20.34 1.11 8.09
C LEU A 321 19.88 0.12 9.18
N SER A 322 18.78 0.41 9.86
CA SER A 322 18.21 -0.49 10.88
C SER A 322 17.62 -1.75 10.26
N ALA A 323 17.13 -1.71 9.01
CA ALA A 323 16.63 -2.90 8.32
C ALA A 323 17.68 -4.03 8.22
N LEU A 324 18.98 -3.70 8.28
CA LEU A 324 20.07 -4.68 8.31
C LEU A 324 20.24 -5.38 9.69
N LEU A 325 19.63 -4.81 10.74
CA LEU A 325 19.76 -5.25 12.14
C LEU A 325 18.44 -5.78 12.72
N LEU A 326 17.31 -5.59 12.04
CA LEU A 326 15.98 -6.02 12.49
C LEU A 326 15.66 -7.44 11.98
N PRO A 327 14.88 -8.24 12.75
CA PRO A 327 14.36 -9.53 12.30
C PRO A 327 13.43 -9.39 11.07
N PRO A 328 13.08 -10.51 10.39
CA PRO A 328 12.13 -10.51 9.28
C PRO A 328 10.82 -9.80 9.61
N LYS A 329 10.15 -9.26 8.59
CA LYS A 329 9.00 -8.34 8.69
C LYS A 329 7.80 -8.87 9.49
N ASP A 330 7.76 -10.17 9.76
CA ASP A 330 6.65 -10.87 10.41
C ASP A 330 6.86 -11.11 11.92
N GLU A 331 8.03 -10.73 12.47
CA GLU A 331 8.34 -10.88 13.89
C GLU A 331 8.19 -9.54 14.63
N ALA A 332 7.42 -9.54 15.72
CA ALA A 332 7.24 -8.33 16.54
C ALA A 332 8.58 -7.87 17.13
N LEU A 333 8.93 -6.60 16.91
CA LEU A 333 10.11 -6.00 17.53
C LEU A 333 9.93 -5.91 19.05
N THR A 334 10.94 -6.34 19.78
CA THR A 334 10.93 -6.34 21.26
C THR A 334 12.06 -5.47 21.80
N ILE A 335 11.99 -5.11 23.07
CA ILE A 335 13.09 -4.44 23.77
C ILE A 335 14.38 -5.27 23.73
N ASP A 336 14.27 -6.59 23.72
CA ASP A 336 15.44 -7.47 23.61
C ASP A 336 16.07 -7.38 22.23
N HIS A 337 15.29 -7.18 21.17
CA HIS A 337 15.82 -6.85 19.84
C HIS A 337 16.57 -5.51 19.84
N PHE A 338 16.02 -4.46 20.49
CA PHE A 338 16.70 -3.17 20.63
C PHE A 338 17.99 -3.28 21.45
N LYS A 339 17.96 -3.93 22.62
CA LYS A 339 19.13 -4.19 23.46
C LYS A 339 20.19 -4.99 22.71
N ARG A 340 19.78 -6.01 21.94
CA ARG A 340 20.69 -6.80 21.09
C ARG A 340 21.29 -5.93 19.99
N GLY A 341 20.52 -5.03 19.37
CA GLY A 341 21.02 -4.04 18.42
C GLY A 341 22.08 -3.12 19.04
N VAL A 342 21.82 -2.58 20.25
CA VAL A 342 22.79 -1.75 20.99
C VAL A 342 24.02 -2.55 21.39
N GLN A 343 23.88 -3.83 21.77
CA GLN A 343 25.02 -4.71 22.06
C GLN A 343 25.83 -5.07 20.81
N VAL A 344 25.19 -5.25 19.66
CA VAL A 344 25.88 -5.43 18.38
C VAL A 344 26.62 -4.16 18.01
N ALA A 345 25.99 -2.99 18.16
CA ALA A 345 26.65 -1.70 17.99
C ALA A 345 27.85 -1.55 18.95
N ASP A 346 27.72 -1.89 20.23
CA ASP A 346 28.85 -1.84 21.18
C ASP A 346 29.97 -2.82 20.80
N LYS A 347 29.65 -4.03 20.33
CA LYS A 347 30.66 -4.97 19.80
C LYS A 347 31.34 -4.47 18.54
N MET A 348 30.68 -3.63 17.75
CA MET A 348 31.24 -3.04 16.52
C MET A 348 32.04 -1.77 16.82
N PHE A 349 31.70 -1.03 17.87
CA PHE A 349 32.23 0.33 18.12
C PHE A 349 33.02 0.47 19.43
N HIS A 350 32.99 -0.52 20.32
CA HIS A 350 33.75 -0.64 21.58
C HIS A 350 33.71 0.55 22.54
N GLU A 351 32.67 1.38 22.46
CA GLU A 351 32.60 2.68 23.16
C GLU A 351 31.22 3.00 23.75
N LEU A 352 30.24 2.10 23.67
CA LEU A 352 28.89 2.37 24.14
C LEU A 352 28.70 1.81 25.56
N ASP A 353 28.34 2.68 26.50
CA ASP A 353 27.72 2.22 27.74
C ASP A 353 26.31 1.73 27.38
N VAL A 354 26.21 0.44 27.05
CA VAL A 354 24.98 -0.22 26.59
C VAL A 354 23.82 0.12 27.49
N GLN A 355 24.03 0.13 28.81
CA GLN A 355 22.98 0.42 29.76
C GLN A 355 22.53 1.88 29.69
N LYS A 356 23.46 2.85 29.65
CA LYS A 356 23.08 4.27 29.49
C LYS A 356 22.41 4.57 28.16
N VAL A 357 22.82 3.92 27.07
CA VAL A 357 22.20 4.11 25.75
C VAL A 357 20.78 3.54 25.75
N VAL A 358 20.61 2.33 26.28
CA VAL A 358 19.29 1.70 26.47
C VAL A 358 18.40 2.58 27.35
N ASP A 359 18.91 3.03 28.50
CA ASP A 359 18.17 3.87 29.43
C ASP A 359 17.80 5.21 28.80
N TYR A 360 18.68 5.83 28.02
CA TYR A 360 18.43 7.12 27.37
C TYR A 360 17.34 7.02 26.29
N TYR A 361 17.42 6.00 25.42
CA TYR A 361 16.48 5.84 24.31
C TYR A 361 15.16 5.21 24.72
N LEU A 362 15.12 4.41 25.79
CA LEU A 362 13.87 3.87 26.35
C LEU A 362 13.23 4.81 27.39
N LYS A 363 13.88 5.92 27.76
CA LYS A 363 13.32 6.91 28.69
C LYS A 363 12.09 7.58 28.08
N GLY A 364 10.92 7.24 28.62
CA GLY A 364 9.63 7.76 28.15
C GLY A 364 8.99 6.95 27.02
N ILE A 365 9.60 5.84 26.61
CA ILE A 365 8.93 4.80 25.82
C ILE A 365 8.28 3.86 26.82
N ASP A 366 6.94 3.83 26.84
CA ASP A 366 6.20 2.90 27.68
C ASP A 366 6.43 1.47 27.19
N THR A 367 7.04 0.64 28.04
CA THR A 367 7.53 -0.69 27.71
C THR A 367 6.48 -1.79 27.89
N SER A 368 5.26 -1.46 28.30
CA SER A 368 4.15 -2.41 28.33
C SER A 368 3.51 -2.50 26.95
N ASN A 369 3.71 -3.63 26.28
CA ASN A 369 3.22 -3.90 24.95
C ASN A 369 1.67 -3.87 24.88
N SER A 370 1.11 -2.69 24.63
CA SER A 370 -0.13 -2.36 23.90
C SER A 370 -0.20 -0.84 23.72
N SER A 371 -0.71 -0.34 22.59
CA SER A 371 -1.12 1.06 22.42
C SER A 371 -2.36 1.44 23.26
N ALA A 372 -2.77 0.58 24.20
CA ALA A 372 -3.95 0.75 25.03
C ALA A 372 -3.56 1.46 26.33
N SER A 373 -4.18 2.62 26.56
CA SER A 373 -4.05 3.39 27.79
C SER A 373 -5.42 3.58 28.42
N GLU A 374 -5.48 3.77 29.73
CA GLU A 374 -6.70 4.28 30.39
C GLU A 374 -7.02 5.72 29.94
N ASP A 375 -6.03 6.49 29.48
CA ASP A 375 -6.21 7.79 28.82
C ASP A 375 -6.60 7.60 27.35
N CYS A 376 -7.82 7.09 27.13
CA CYS A 376 -8.31 6.71 25.79
C CYS A 376 -9.52 7.52 25.31
N LEU A 377 -10.06 8.44 26.11
CA LEU A 377 -11.29 9.18 25.79
C LEU A 377 -11.06 10.29 24.77
N VAL A 378 -10.85 9.88 23.53
CA VAL A 378 -10.60 10.75 22.37
C VAL A 378 -11.71 10.62 21.32
N LEU A 379 -11.76 11.60 20.41
CA LEU A 379 -12.62 11.56 19.22
C LEU A 379 -11.87 12.10 18.00
N ASN A 380 -12.23 11.58 16.84
CA ASN A 380 -11.67 11.95 15.55
C ASN A 380 -12.75 12.60 14.68
N ILE A 381 -12.41 13.65 13.93
CA ILE A 381 -13.36 14.41 13.10
C ILE A 381 -12.85 14.50 11.66
N TRP A 382 -13.69 14.12 10.72
CA TRP A 382 -13.46 14.28 9.28
C TRP A 382 -14.46 15.27 8.71
N THR A 383 -13.95 16.31 8.06
CA THR A 383 -14.76 17.34 7.41
C THR A 383 -14.07 17.81 6.13
N THR A 384 -14.88 18.13 5.13
CA THR A 384 -14.43 18.73 3.86
C THR A 384 -14.32 20.26 3.95
N ASN A 385 -14.69 20.87 5.08
CA ASN A 385 -14.63 22.31 5.27
C ASN A 385 -14.33 22.66 6.74
N VAL A 386 -13.24 23.37 6.98
CA VAL A 386 -12.92 23.94 8.29
C VAL A 386 -13.32 25.41 8.27
N GLY A 387 -14.15 25.85 9.22
CA GLY A 387 -14.68 27.21 9.22
C GLY A 387 -13.56 28.25 9.25
N ASN A 388 -13.29 28.92 8.12
CA ASN A 388 -12.39 30.07 8.10
C ASN A 388 -13.13 31.29 8.69
N ASN A 389 -12.67 31.76 9.85
CA ASN A 389 -13.12 32.99 10.53
C ASN A 389 -12.94 34.29 9.70
N SER A 390 -12.57 34.22 8.42
CA SER A 390 -12.11 35.36 7.62
C SER A 390 -12.93 35.65 6.34
N SER A 391 -14.03 34.94 6.07
CA SER A 391 -14.89 35.30 4.93
C SER A 391 -16.38 35.27 5.30
N SER A 392 -17.02 36.43 5.12
CA SER A 392 -18.43 36.74 5.34
C SER A 392 -19.44 36.01 4.43
N LYS A 393 -19.10 34.80 3.95
CA LYS A 393 -20.06 33.88 3.32
C LYS A 393 -20.33 32.75 4.29
N GLN A 394 -21.47 32.83 4.96
CA GLN A 394 -22.02 31.80 5.84
C GLN A 394 -22.12 30.48 5.05
N THR A 395 -21.12 29.60 5.16
CA THR A 395 -21.20 28.24 4.63
C THR A 395 -22.25 27.50 5.45
N SER A 396 -23.24 26.91 4.78
CA SER A 396 -24.28 26.11 5.44
C SER A 396 -23.64 24.98 6.24
N LEU A 397 -24.00 24.85 7.52
CA LEU A 397 -23.56 23.74 8.37
C LEU A 397 -24.06 22.41 7.80
N LYS A 398 -23.25 21.36 7.91
CA LYS A 398 -23.51 20.03 7.35
C LYS A 398 -24.03 19.07 8.44
N PRO A 399 -24.92 18.12 8.13
CA PRO A 399 -25.32 17.08 9.08
C PRO A 399 -24.14 16.29 9.62
N VAL A 400 -24.26 15.81 10.85
CA VAL A 400 -23.17 15.12 11.57
C VAL A 400 -23.50 13.63 11.66
N MET A 401 -22.57 12.77 11.27
CA MET A 401 -22.63 11.33 11.48
C MET A 401 -21.68 10.94 12.61
N PHE A 402 -22.23 10.47 13.74
CA PHE A 402 -21.53 10.18 14.98
C PHE A 402 -21.43 8.67 15.18
N TRP A 403 -20.24 8.12 14.95
CA TRP A 403 -19.94 6.70 14.98
C TRP A 403 -19.54 6.20 16.36
N ILE A 404 -20.15 5.08 16.75
CA ILE A 404 -19.83 4.31 17.95
C ILE A 404 -19.42 2.91 17.50
N HIS A 405 -18.17 2.52 17.77
CA HIS A 405 -17.62 1.25 17.30
C HIS A 405 -18.22 0.04 18.01
N GLY A 406 -18.13 -1.13 17.35
CA GLY A 406 -18.53 -2.43 17.89
C GLY A 406 -17.47 -3.09 18.78
N GLY A 407 -17.57 -4.42 18.93
CA GLY A 407 -16.60 -5.23 19.68
C GLY A 407 -17.08 -5.77 21.03
N GLY A 408 -18.36 -6.16 21.12
CA GLY A 408 -18.91 -6.82 22.32
C GLY A 408 -18.88 -5.99 23.61
N LEU A 409 -18.70 -4.66 23.52
CA LEU A 409 -18.40 -3.75 24.63
C LEU A 409 -17.07 -4.07 25.35
N SER A 410 -16.23 -4.95 24.81
CA SER A 410 -14.96 -5.38 25.41
C SER A 410 -13.73 -4.98 24.59
N ILE A 411 -13.85 -4.84 23.28
CA ILE A 411 -12.78 -4.47 22.35
C ILE A 411 -13.24 -3.39 21.37
N GLY A 412 -12.30 -2.77 20.65
CA GLY A 412 -12.56 -1.80 19.57
C GLY A 412 -11.95 -0.43 19.83
N SER A 413 -11.84 0.38 18.78
CA SER A 413 -11.30 1.75 18.84
C SER A 413 -11.75 2.55 17.62
N CYS A 414 -11.77 3.88 17.74
CA CYS A 414 -12.19 4.82 16.70
C CYS A 414 -11.21 4.97 15.52
N ASP A 415 -9.94 4.62 15.71
CA ASP A 415 -8.88 4.64 14.69
C ASP A 415 -9.07 3.57 13.60
N MET A 416 -9.82 2.50 13.89
CA MET A 416 -10.19 1.46 12.92
C MET A 416 -11.12 1.98 11.81
N TYR A 417 -11.69 3.18 11.93
CA TYR A 417 -12.77 3.67 11.07
C TYR A 417 -12.41 5.01 10.42
N ASN A 418 -11.88 4.95 9.20
CA ASN A 418 -11.58 6.14 8.41
C ASN A 418 -12.87 6.78 7.85
N GLY A 419 -13.23 7.95 8.38
CA GLY A 419 -14.40 8.72 7.94
C GLY A 419 -14.26 9.52 6.65
N GLY A 420 -13.07 9.50 6.02
CA GLY A 420 -12.75 10.31 4.84
C GLY A 420 -13.76 10.15 3.69
N PRO A 421 -14.03 8.92 3.20
CA PRO A 421 -14.99 8.69 2.13
C PRO A 421 -16.41 9.20 2.45
N LEU A 422 -16.90 8.96 3.67
CA LEU A 422 -18.21 9.46 4.11
C LEU A 422 -18.26 10.99 4.13
N ALA A 423 -17.21 11.66 4.60
CA ALA A 423 -17.15 13.13 4.67
C ALA A 423 -17.22 13.81 3.29
N THR A 424 -16.88 13.10 2.20
CA THR A 424 -17.07 13.59 0.82
C THR A 424 -18.54 13.71 0.40
N HIS A 425 -19.45 13.05 1.13
CA HIS A 425 -20.88 13.09 0.89
C HIS A 425 -21.57 14.19 1.69
N ASP A 426 -20.95 15.36 1.83
CA ASP A 426 -21.51 16.54 2.51
C ASP A 426 -22.06 16.27 3.93
N VAL A 427 -21.30 15.52 4.72
CA VAL A 427 -21.52 15.34 6.16
C VAL A 427 -20.23 15.63 6.91
N VAL A 428 -20.34 15.92 8.20
CA VAL A 428 -19.20 15.84 9.14
C VAL A 428 -19.25 14.49 9.81
N PHE A 429 -18.16 13.72 9.73
CA PHE A 429 -18.09 12.42 10.38
C PHE A 429 -17.27 12.53 11.67
N VAL A 430 -17.76 11.92 12.74
CA VAL A 430 -17.11 11.86 14.05
C VAL A 430 -17.05 10.41 14.51
N ALA A 431 -15.89 9.92 14.95
CA ALA A 431 -15.74 8.62 15.60
C ALA A 431 -15.16 8.81 17.00
N ILE A 432 -15.64 8.03 17.97
CA ILE A 432 -15.29 8.19 19.39
C ILE A 432 -14.70 6.91 19.98
N ASN A 433 -13.80 7.05 20.94
CA ASN A 433 -13.47 6.00 21.90
C ASN A 433 -14.39 6.10 23.13
N TYR A 434 -14.63 4.97 23.77
CA TYR A 434 -15.30 4.87 25.06
C TYR A 434 -14.70 3.72 25.87
N ARG A 435 -14.80 3.75 27.20
CA ARG A 435 -14.23 2.67 28.02
C ARG A 435 -14.96 1.35 27.78
N LEU A 436 -14.19 0.28 27.75
CA LEU A 436 -14.64 -1.08 27.44
C LEU A 436 -14.47 -2.03 28.63
N ALA A 437 -15.12 -3.18 28.56
CA ALA A 437 -15.08 -4.26 29.55
C ALA A 437 -15.26 -3.75 30.99
N HIS A 438 -14.43 -4.23 31.91
CA HIS A 438 -14.47 -3.89 33.32
C HIS A 438 -14.23 -2.39 33.58
N PHE A 439 -13.45 -1.70 32.74
CA PHE A 439 -13.26 -0.25 32.85
C PHE A 439 -14.52 0.55 32.51
N GLY A 440 -15.33 0.02 31.59
CA GLY A 440 -16.54 0.67 31.08
C GLY A 440 -17.84 0.26 31.75
N PHE A 441 -17.92 -0.91 32.39
CA PHE A 441 -19.23 -1.47 32.78
C PHE A 441 -19.29 -2.06 34.20
N LEU A 442 -18.23 -1.93 35.01
CA LEU A 442 -18.22 -2.40 36.40
C LEU A 442 -19.23 -1.65 37.28
N TYR A 443 -20.04 -2.38 38.06
CA TYR A 443 -21.01 -1.82 39.00
C TYR A 443 -20.69 -2.22 40.45
N GLY A 444 -20.44 -1.22 41.30
CA GLY A 444 -20.11 -1.39 42.71
C GLY A 444 -21.11 -0.79 43.69
N ASP A 445 -22.31 -0.41 43.23
CA ASP A 445 -23.34 0.28 44.01
C ASP A 445 -22.85 1.56 44.72
N ARG A 446 -21.99 2.31 44.02
CA ARG A 446 -21.33 3.52 44.53
C ARG A 446 -21.12 4.53 43.42
N GLU A 447 -21.03 5.81 43.78
CA GLU A 447 -20.92 6.93 42.82
C GLU A 447 -19.72 6.79 41.87
N ASP A 448 -18.66 6.20 42.37
CA ASP A 448 -17.37 6.06 41.71
C ASP A 448 -17.21 4.68 41.00
N ALA A 449 -18.25 3.85 41.02
CA ALA A 449 -18.43 2.67 40.17
C ALA A 449 -19.94 2.44 39.87
N PRO A 450 -20.59 3.36 39.12
CA PRO A 450 -22.04 3.38 38.98
C PRO A 450 -22.58 2.39 37.92
N GLY A 451 -21.71 1.64 37.25
CA GLY A 451 -22.03 0.84 36.06
C GLY A 451 -22.27 1.71 34.82
N ASN A 452 -22.11 1.12 33.64
CA ASN A 452 -22.32 1.79 32.34
C ASN A 452 -21.45 3.03 32.08
N GLN A 453 -20.27 3.13 32.71
CA GLN A 453 -19.27 4.18 32.50
C GLN A 453 -18.97 4.41 31.01
N GLY A 454 -18.83 3.35 30.20
CA GLY A 454 -18.62 3.43 28.76
C GLY A 454 -19.77 4.14 28.04
N PHE A 455 -21.02 3.94 28.48
CA PHE A 455 -22.16 4.70 27.94
C PHE A 455 -22.16 6.17 28.38
N TYR A 456 -21.69 6.46 29.60
CA TYR A 456 -21.49 7.86 30.02
C TYR A 456 -20.40 8.55 29.20
N ASP A 457 -19.34 7.84 28.81
CA ASP A 457 -18.29 8.37 27.93
C ASP A 457 -18.87 8.73 26.55
N GLN A 458 -19.68 7.84 25.96
CA GLN A 458 -20.38 8.11 24.70
C GLN A 458 -21.32 9.32 24.80
N LEU A 459 -22.06 9.43 25.91
CA LEU A 459 -22.94 10.57 26.19
C LEU A 459 -22.16 11.88 26.33
N LEU A 460 -20.99 11.84 26.99
CA LEU A 460 -20.10 12.98 27.13
C LEU A 460 -19.56 13.43 25.78
N ALA A 461 -19.09 12.50 24.96
CA ALA A 461 -18.62 12.81 23.61
C ALA A 461 -19.74 13.37 22.72
N LEU A 462 -20.97 12.86 22.84
CA LEU A 462 -22.13 13.38 22.11
C LEU A 462 -22.48 14.81 22.53
N LYS A 463 -22.43 15.12 23.84
CA LYS A 463 -22.59 16.49 24.36
C LYS A 463 -21.49 17.41 23.84
N TRP A 464 -20.24 16.96 23.87
CA TRP A 464 -19.11 17.71 23.32
C TRP A 464 -19.31 18.02 21.84
N VAL A 465 -19.72 17.03 21.03
CA VAL A 465 -20.00 17.23 19.59
C VAL A 465 -21.11 18.26 19.41
N ARG A 466 -22.22 18.13 20.13
CA ARG A 466 -23.31 19.13 20.05
C ARG A 466 -22.85 20.55 20.38
N GLU A 467 -21.94 20.70 21.34
CA GLU A 467 -21.42 21.99 21.76
C GLU A 467 -20.39 22.58 20.79
N ASN A 468 -19.56 21.74 20.14
CA ASN A 468 -18.34 22.20 19.45
C ASN A 468 -18.33 21.96 17.93
N ILE A 469 -19.18 21.09 17.38
CA ILE A 469 -19.07 20.63 15.99
C ILE A 469 -19.30 21.73 14.95
N TYR A 470 -19.94 22.84 15.34
CA TYR A 470 -20.11 24.02 14.48
C TYR A 470 -18.76 24.61 14.01
N ALA A 471 -17.71 24.53 14.85
CA ALA A 471 -16.37 24.99 14.49
C ALA A 471 -15.75 24.16 13.35
N PHE A 472 -16.22 22.92 13.18
CA PHE A 472 -15.80 21.98 12.16
C PHE A 472 -16.78 21.91 10.97
N GLY A 473 -17.72 22.86 10.89
CA GLY A 473 -18.72 22.95 9.83
C GLY A 473 -19.93 22.03 10.02
N GLY A 474 -20.11 21.42 11.19
CA GLY A 474 -21.23 20.54 11.48
C GLY A 474 -22.44 21.24 12.10
N ASP A 475 -23.64 20.73 11.81
CA ASP A 475 -24.90 21.20 12.37
C ASP A 475 -25.25 20.38 13.62
N ARG A 476 -25.21 21.05 14.78
CA ARG A 476 -25.51 20.45 16.09
C ARG A 476 -26.94 19.95 16.24
N ASP A 477 -27.86 20.42 15.40
CA ASP A 477 -29.28 20.02 15.42
C ASP A 477 -29.58 18.90 14.42
N GLN A 478 -28.58 18.45 13.63
CA GLN A 478 -28.67 17.37 12.64
C GLN A 478 -27.65 16.25 12.91
N ILE A 479 -27.54 15.82 14.16
CA ILE A 479 -26.68 14.70 14.55
C ILE A 479 -27.41 13.36 14.33
N THR A 480 -26.77 12.44 13.62
CA THR A 480 -27.19 11.06 13.41
C THR A 480 -26.20 10.14 14.12
N ILE A 481 -26.63 9.45 15.18
CA ILE A 481 -25.78 8.45 15.84
C ILE A 481 -25.87 7.12 15.09
N PHE A 482 -24.75 6.41 14.94
CA PHE A 482 -24.75 5.11 14.32
C PHE A 482 -23.63 4.21 14.83
N GLY A 483 -23.83 2.91 14.75
CA GLY A 483 -22.91 1.91 15.23
C GLY A 483 -23.26 0.52 14.71
N GLU A 484 -22.28 -0.38 14.75
CA GLU A 484 -22.42 -1.78 14.37
C GLU A 484 -22.16 -2.70 15.56
N SER A 485 -22.86 -3.84 15.64
CA SER A 485 -22.71 -4.80 16.73
C SER A 485 -22.94 -4.14 18.11
N ALA A 486 -21.98 -4.22 19.03
CA ALA A 486 -22.00 -3.51 20.31
C ALA A 486 -22.08 -1.96 20.20
N GLY A 487 -21.69 -1.39 19.06
CA GLY A 487 -21.94 0.01 18.72
C GLY A 487 -23.42 0.26 18.43
N SER A 488 -24.09 -0.68 17.78
CA SER A 488 -25.55 -0.65 17.59
C SER A 488 -26.31 -0.87 18.90
N TRP A 489 -25.78 -1.73 19.78
CA TRP A 489 -26.26 -1.84 21.16
C TRP A 489 -26.17 -0.51 21.90
N SER A 490 -25.03 0.17 21.80
CA SER A 490 -24.82 1.51 22.34
C SER A 490 -25.82 2.54 21.78
N VAL A 491 -26.09 2.51 20.47
CA VAL A 491 -27.13 3.34 19.83
C VAL A 491 -28.50 3.06 20.44
N SER A 492 -28.88 1.80 20.60
CA SER A 492 -30.16 1.45 21.24
C SER A 492 -30.21 1.86 22.73
N ALA A 493 -29.11 1.76 23.48
CA ALA A 493 -29.03 2.26 24.85
C ALA A 493 -29.24 3.78 24.93
N LEU A 494 -28.64 4.54 23.99
CA LEU A 494 -28.86 5.98 23.85
C LEU A 494 -30.29 6.30 23.40
N ILE A 495 -30.99 5.44 22.65
CA ILE A 495 -32.42 5.63 22.35
C ILE A 495 -33.26 5.44 23.63
N LEU A 496 -32.92 4.47 24.47
CA LEU A 496 -33.66 4.15 25.69
C LEU A 496 -33.35 5.09 26.87
N SER A 497 -32.15 5.67 26.90
CA SER A 497 -31.71 6.50 28.01
C SER A 497 -32.47 7.83 28.08
N PRO A 498 -32.96 8.24 29.26
CA PRO A 498 -33.51 9.59 29.44
C PRO A 498 -32.43 10.68 29.35
N LEU A 499 -31.16 10.35 29.62
CA LEU A 499 -30.05 11.31 29.69
C LEU A 499 -29.59 11.84 28.33
N SER A 500 -29.89 11.10 27.26
CA SER A 500 -29.55 11.45 25.87
C SER A 500 -30.67 12.22 25.16
N LYS A 501 -31.77 12.53 25.85
CA LYS A 501 -32.96 13.14 25.25
C LYS A 501 -32.64 14.46 24.57
N GLY A 502 -32.98 14.53 23.28
CA GLY A 502 -32.80 15.72 22.45
C GLY A 502 -31.39 15.95 21.94
N LEU A 503 -30.43 15.05 22.20
CA LEU A 503 -29.03 15.22 21.77
C LEU A 503 -28.78 14.86 20.30
N PHE A 504 -29.61 14.00 19.71
CA PHE A 504 -29.49 13.54 18.34
C PHE A 504 -30.85 13.55 17.64
N LYS A 505 -30.82 13.65 16.30
CA LYS A 505 -32.01 13.75 15.45
C LYS A 505 -32.41 12.41 14.84
N ARG A 506 -31.44 11.53 14.58
CA ARG A 506 -31.62 10.25 13.89
C ARG A 506 -30.68 9.19 14.43
N ALA A 507 -31.02 7.93 14.18
CA ALA A 507 -30.19 6.79 14.56
C ALA A 507 -30.09 5.75 13.43
N ILE A 508 -28.94 5.09 13.31
CA ILE A 508 -28.75 3.92 12.45
C ILE A 508 -28.20 2.77 13.30
N MET A 509 -28.86 1.62 13.25
CA MET A 509 -28.53 0.42 14.02
C MET A 509 -28.12 -0.72 13.08
N GLN A 510 -26.84 -1.05 13.03
CA GLN A 510 -26.30 -2.09 12.16
C GLN A 510 -26.03 -3.36 12.97
N SER A 511 -26.77 -4.43 12.71
CA SER A 511 -26.53 -5.76 13.27
C SER A 511 -26.47 -5.79 14.81
N GLY A 512 -27.44 -5.19 15.49
CA GLY A 512 -27.57 -5.33 16.95
C GLY A 512 -28.63 -4.42 17.57
N ALA A 513 -29.28 -4.86 18.65
CA ALA A 513 -30.13 -4.04 19.51
C ALA A 513 -30.15 -4.56 20.94
N HIS A 514 -30.18 -3.68 21.93
CA HIS A 514 -30.35 -4.04 23.33
C HIS A 514 -31.81 -4.26 23.73
N LEU A 515 -32.00 -5.20 24.69
CA LEU A 515 -33.05 -5.19 25.72
C LEU A 515 -34.51 -5.48 25.29
N TYR A 516 -34.76 -6.18 24.18
CA TYR A 516 -36.15 -6.51 23.84
C TYR A 516 -36.73 -7.65 24.70
N ASN A 517 -35.91 -8.61 25.14
CA ASN A 517 -36.37 -9.65 26.06
C ASN A 517 -35.75 -9.48 27.44
N LYS A 518 -36.58 -9.74 28.46
CA LYS A 518 -36.20 -9.66 29.87
C LYS A 518 -34.93 -10.51 30.08
N ASP A 519 -33.95 -9.96 30.76
CA ASP A 519 -32.76 -10.68 31.24
C ASP A 519 -31.73 -11.16 30.16
N ARG A 520 -31.82 -10.72 28.89
CA ARG A 520 -30.94 -11.25 27.81
C ARG A 520 -29.62 -10.52 27.57
N ASP A 521 -29.63 -9.19 27.62
CA ASP A 521 -28.49 -8.37 27.16
C ASP A 521 -28.06 -7.31 28.19
N ALA A 522 -28.46 -7.49 29.46
CA ALA A 522 -28.06 -6.63 30.56
C ALA A 522 -28.16 -7.41 31.87
N VAL A 523 -27.22 -7.18 32.78
CA VAL A 523 -27.18 -7.83 34.09
C VAL A 523 -27.94 -7.00 35.12
N SER A 524 -28.52 -7.70 36.11
CA SER A 524 -29.09 -7.02 37.28
C SER A 524 -27.99 -6.38 38.13
N LYS A 525 -28.32 -5.35 38.93
CA LYS A 525 -27.36 -4.74 39.86
C LYS A 525 -26.72 -5.75 40.81
N SER A 526 -27.49 -6.70 41.32
CA SER A 526 -27.00 -7.75 42.21
C SER A 526 -26.01 -8.68 41.51
N GLU A 527 -26.30 -9.07 40.27
CA GLU A 527 -25.43 -9.92 39.47
C GLU A 527 -24.13 -9.22 39.08
N ALA A 528 -24.22 -7.94 38.69
CA ALA A 528 -23.06 -7.13 38.36
C ALA A 528 -22.08 -6.98 39.55
N ILE A 529 -22.60 -6.88 40.79
CA ILE A 529 -21.78 -6.88 42.01
C ILE A 529 -21.07 -8.22 42.19
N GLU A 530 -21.76 -9.34 41.98
CA GLU A 530 -21.15 -10.67 42.14
C GLU A 530 -20.09 -10.95 41.07
N ILE A 531 -20.31 -10.50 39.82
CA ILE A 531 -19.29 -10.53 38.77
C ILE A 531 -18.06 -9.72 39.19
N GLY A 532 -18.25 -8.48 39.64
CA GLY A 532 -17.17 -7.61 40.11
C GLY A 532 -16.36 -8.19 41.27
N LYS A 533 -17.04 -8.78 42.26
CA LYS A 533 -16.39 -9.49 43.38
C LYS A 533 -15.64 -10.74 42.91
N SER A 534 -16.20 -11.49 41.96
CA SER A 534 -15.53 -12.69 41.42
C SER A 534 -14.22 -12.32 40.75
N ILE A 535 -14.22 -11.27 39.93
CA ILE A 535 -13.01 -10.76 39.26
C ILE A 535 -11.98 -10.29 40.30
N ALA A 536 -12.41 -9.52 41.30
CA ALA A 536 -11.53 -9.06 42.37
C ALA A 536 -10.90 -10.24 43.13
N LYS A 537 -11.70 -11.27 43.46
CA LYS A 537 -11.23 -12.48 44.13
C LYS A 537 -10.23 -13.26 43.28
N ASP A 538 -10.48 -13.40 41.98
CA ASP A 538 -9.57 -14.07 41.04
C ASP A 538 -8.23 -13.33 40.87
N LEU A 539 -8.21 -12.03 41.15
CA LEU A 539 -7.02 -11.18 41.20
C LEU A 539 -6.39 -11.10 42.60
N GLY A 540 -6.92 -11.81 43.58
CA GLY A 540 -6.34 -11.94 44.92
C GLY A 540 -6.93 -11.03 46.00
N CYS A 541 -8.03 -10.32 45.73
CA CYS A 541 -8.74 -9.53 46.74
C CYS A 541 -9.30 -10.44 47.84
N SER A 542 -9.02 -10.10 49.10
CA SER A 542 -9.61 -10.79 50.25
C SER A 542 -11.06 -10.36 50.49
N GLU A 543 -11.87 -11.21 51.14
CA GLU A 543 -13.29 -10.91 51.44
C GLU A 543 -13.46 -9.72 52.41
N SER A 544 -12.41 -9.32 53.12
CA SER A 544 -12.40 -8.17 54.04
C SER A 544 -12.02 -6.84 53.39
N GLU A 545 -11.51 -6.86 52.16
CA GLU A 545 -11.07 -5.66 51.43
C GLU A 545 -12.24 -5.02 50.65
N ASP A 546 -12.16 -3.70 50.44
CA ASP A 546 -13.05 -3.01 49.51
C ASP A 546 -12.64 -3.39 48.08
N TRP A 547 -13.35 -4.36 47.51
CA TRP A 547 -13.02 -4.93 46.21
C TRP A 547 -13.00 -3.90 45.06
N VAL A 548 -13.79 -2.83 45.13
CA VAL A 548 -13.75 -1.77 44.10
C VAL A 548 -12.45 -0.97 44.21
N GLN A 549 -12.06 -0.62 45.44
CA GLN A 549 -10.80 0.10 45.66
C GLN A 549 -9.58 -0.77 45.38
N PHE A 550 -9.68 -2.07 45.64
CA PHE A 550 -8.69 -3.05 45.24
C PHE A 550 -8.50 -3.05 43.72
N LEU A 551 -9.57 -3.21 42.94
CA LEU A 551 -9.50 -3.27 41.47
C LEU A 551 -8.91 -2.01 40.84
N ARG A 552 -9.07 -0.83 41.46
CA ARG A 552 -8.42 0.41 40.98
C ARG A 552 -6.91 0.43 41.11
N ASN A 553 -6.36 -0.36 42.02
CA ASN A 553 -4.93 -0.47 42.24
C ASN A 553 -4.32 -1.65 41.46
N VAL A 554 -5.16 -2.47 40.81
CA VAL A 554 -4.70 -3.54 39.92
C VAL A 554 -4.12 -2.91 38.66
N ASP A 555 -3.06 -3.52 38.14
CA ASP A 555 -2.49 -3.11 36.86
C ASP A 555 -3.57 -3.19 35.75
N PRO A 556 -3.77 -2.14 34.94
CA PRO A 556 -4.83 -2.13 33.94
C PRO A 556 -4.76 -3.29 32.94
N LYS A 557 -3.56 -3.79 32.64
CA LYS A 557 -3.40 -4.94 31.75
C LYS A 557 -3.89 -6.23 32.41
N GLU A 558 -3.57 -6.45 33.67
CA GLU A 558 -4.06 -7.62 34.42
C GLU A 558 -5.60 -7.61 34.52
N LEU A 559 -6.19 -6.43 34.73
CA LEU A 559 -7.65 -6.30 34.74
C LEU A 559 -8.26 -6.51 33.35
N ALA A 560 -7.63 -6.00 32.29
CA ALA A 560 -8.07 -6.21 30.91
C ALA A 560 -8.02 -7.69 30.50
N GLU A 561 -7.02 -8.44 30.95
CA GLU A 561 -6.89 -9.90 30.68
C GLU A 561 -8.00 -10.73 31.35
N LYS A 562 -8.75 -10.17 32.31
CA LYS A 562 -9.95 -10.78 32.91
C LYS A 562 -11.24 -10.44 32.16
N ALA A 563 -11.18 -9.64 31.10
CA ALA A 563 -12.37 -9.29 30.33
C ALA A 563 -12.93 -10.51 29.57
N GLU A 564 -14.25 -10.67 29.63
CA GLU A 564 -14.94 -11.59 28.73
C GLU A 564 -15.08 -10.96 27.34
N LEU A 565 -15.24 -11.79 26.31
CA LEU A 565 -15.40 -11.32 24.93
C LEU A 565 -16.65 -10.46 24.74
N ILE A 566 -17.69 -10.72 25.53
CA ILE A 566 -18.94 -9.96 25.55
C ILE A 566 -19.12 -9.42 26.96
N THR A 567 -19.28 -8.10 27.09
CA THR A 567 -19.62 -7.44 28.34
C THR A 567 -21.08 -6.97 28.27
N PHE A 568 -21.83 -7.22 29.34
CA PHE A 568 -23.23 -6.80 29.44
C PHE A 568 -23.38 -5.51 30.27
N PRO A 569 -24.18 -4.54 29.83
CA PRO A 569 -24.50 -3.35 30.62
C PRO A 569 -25.36 -3.68 31.86
N VAL A 570 -25.43 -2.73 32.79
CA VAL A 570 -26.19 -2.88 34.03
C VAL A 570 -27.56 -2.20 33.94
N LEU A 571 -28.62 -2.98 34.16
CA LEU A 571 -30.01 -2.52 34.12
C LEU A 571 -30.41 -1.85 35.46
N GLY A 572 -31.28 -0.83 35.38
CA GLY A 572 -31.79 -0.11 36.55
C GLY A 572 -30.83 0.97 37.07
N THR A 573 -29.83 1.33 36.27
CA THR A 573 -28.96 2.50 36.50
C THR A 573 -29.64 3.79 36.03
N GLU A 574 -29.10 4.95 36.37
CA GLU A 574 -29.63 6.23 35.88
C GLU A 574 -29.56 6.33 34.34
N PHE A 575 -28.48 5.83 33.75
CA PHE A 575 -28.34 5.78 32.30
C PHE A 575 -29.37 4.85 31.65
N LEU A 576 -29.59 3.65 32.22
CA LEU A 576 -30.44 2.60 31.65
C LEU A 576 -31.48 2.11 32.67
N PRO A 577 -32.52 2.91 32.96
CA PRO A 577 -33.45 2.64 34.06
C PRO A 577 -34.46 1.52 33.75
N LEU A 578 -34.76 1.29 32.47
CA LEU A 578 -35.78 0.35 32.00
C LEU A 578 -35.21 -0.54 30.89
N SER A 579 -35.73 -1.77 30.76
CA SER A 579 -35.47 -2.58 29.58
C SER A 579 -36.17 -1.99 28.36
N ALA A 580 -35.78 -2.33 27.12
CA ALA A 580 -36.46 -1.84 25.91
C ALA A 580 -37.93 -2.25 25.90
N GLN A 581 -38.24 -3.48 26.33
CA GLN A 581 -39.62 -3.92 26.48
C GLN A 581 -40.43 -2.98 27.39
N GLN A 582 -39.92 -2.67 28.58
CA GLN A 582 -40.57 -1.77 29.53
C GLN A 582 -40.65 -0.34 29.00
N ALA A 583 -39.57 0.14 28.38
CA ALA A 583 -39.50 1.46 27.77
C ALA A 583 -40.52 1.62 26.65
N PHE A 584 -40.66 0.63 25.75
CA PHE A 584 -41.68 0.64 24.70
C PHE A 584 -43.11 0.50 25.25
N GLN A 585 -43.33 -0.38 26.24
CA GLN A 585 -44.64 -0.54 26.89
C GLN A 585 -45.10 0.73 27.61
N THR A 586 -44.18 1.46 28.23
CA THR A 586 -44.47 2.70 28.97
C THR A 586 -44.24 3.96 28.15
N ASN A 587 -43.78 3.81 26.90
CA ASN A 587 -43.41 4.90 25.99
C ASN A 587 -42.35 5.87 26.56
N GLN A 588 -41.42 5.36 27.35
CA GLN A 588 -40.31 6.08 28.00
C GLN A 588 -38.99 5.85 27.26
N PHE A 589 -38.86 6.43 26.07
CA PHE A 589 -37.64 6.40 25.26
C PHE A 589 -37.61 7.62 24.31
N ASN A 590 -36.49 7.84 23.63
CA ASN A 590 -36.33 8.90 22.64
C ASN A 590 -37.09 8.58 21.35
N SER A 591 -38.37 8.97 21.32
CA SER A 591 -39.31 8.71 20.23
C SER A 591 -39.33 9.77 19.13
N ASP A 592 -38.67 10.92 19.32
CA ASP A 592 -38.68 12.04 18.36
C ASP A 592 -37.59 11.95 17.26
N ILE A 593 -37.20 10.74 16.86
CA ILE A 593 -36.09 10.50 15.90
C ILE A 593 -36.54 9.63 14.72
N ASP A 594 -35.84 9.75 13.59
CA ASP A 594 -35.92 8.77 12.49
C ASP A 594 -34.94 7.60 12.76
N LEU A 595 -35.26 6.39 12.29
CA LEU A 595 -34.44 5.18 12.50
C LEU A 595 -34.18 4.40 11.21
N ILE A 596 -32.93 4.01 10.98
CA ILE A 596 -32.59 2.84 10.15
C ILE A 596 -32.14 1.72 11.09
N ALA A 597 -32.61 0.50 10.87
CA ALA A 597 -32.02 -0.70 11.46
C ALA A 597 -31.72 -1.72 10.36
N GLY A 598 -30.78 -2.63 10.58
CA GLY A 598 -30.55 -3.70 9.60
C GLY A 598 -29.63 -4.79 10.09
N ILE A 599 -29.51 -5.81 9.27
CA ILE A 599 -28.83 -7.08 9.56
C ILE A 599 -28.14 -7.59 8.30
N ASN A 600 -27.19 -8.50 8.45
CA ASN A 600 -26.58 -9.25 7.35
C ASN A 600 -27.25 -10.62 7.21
N SER A 601 -27.32 -11.19 6.02
CA SER A 601 -28.03 -12.48 5.84
C SER A 601 -27.39 -13.66 6.57
N ASN A 602 -26.10 -13.60 6.92
CA ASN A 602 -25.36 -14.69 7.57
C ASN A 602 -24.63 -14.26 8.86
N GLU A 603 -25.26 -13.46 9.73
CA GLU A 603 -24.70 -12.97 11.01
C GLU A 603 -23.93 -14.03 11.81
N GLY A 604 -24.53 -15.21 11.99
CA GLY A 604 -23.98 -16.23 12.88
C GLY A 604 -22.73 -16.92 12.35
N SER A 605 -22.36 -16.75 11.08
CA SER A 605 -21.20 -17.44 10.49
C SER A 605 -19.88 -17.08 11.18
N MET A 606 -19.68 -15.79 11.49
CA MET A 606 -18.51 -15.31 12.25
C MET A 606 -18.66 -15.55 13.75
N LEU A 607 -19.85 -15.31 14.31
CA LEU A 607 -20.11 -15.43 15.75
C LEU A 607 -20.06 -16.88 16.25
N SER A 608 -20.32 -17.86 15.38
CA SER A 608 -20.30 -19.28 15.72
C SER A 608 -18.90 -19.82 15.98
N ALA A 609 -17.83 -19.12 15.59
CA ALA A 609 -16.45 -19.52 15.88
C ALA A 609 -16.16 -19.70 17.38
N LEU A 610 -17.03 -19.16 18.25
CA LEU A 610 -16.94 -19.26 19.70
C LEU A 610 -17.55 -20.55 20.28
N LEU A 611 -18.39 -21.25 19.51
CA LEU A 611 -19.26 -22.30 20.02
C LEU A 611 -19.13 -23.65 19.31
N ILE A 612 -18.52 -23.69 18.12
CA ILE A 612 -18.28 -24.91 17.36
C ILE A 612 -16.84 -25.00 16.86
N PRO A 613 -16.35 -26.22 16.53
CA PRO A 613 -15.00 -26.41 16.03
C PRO A 613 -14.67 -25.57 14.77
N PRO A 614 -13.38 -25.29 14.54
CA PRO A 614 -12.89 -24.56 13.37
C PRO A 614 -13.44 -25.13 12.05
N LYS A 615 -13.42 -24.32 11.00
CA LYS A 615 -13.98 -24.64 9.68
C LYS A 615 -13.46 -25.97 9.09
N ASP A 616 -12.21 -26.31 9.39
CA ASP A 616 -11.54 -27.52 8.88
C ASP A 616 -11.93 -28.80 9.65
N GLU A 617 -12.74 -28.68 10.71
CA GLU A 617 -13.20 -29.79 11.53
C GLU A 617 -14.67 -30.16 11.28
N THR A 618 -14.98 -31.44 11.48
CA THR A 618 -16.32 -31.99 11.25
C THR A 618 -17.30 -31.55 12.34
N VAL A 619 -18.39 -30.89 11.96
CA VAL A 619 -19.50 -30.58 12.88
C VAL A 619 -20.43 -31.78 12.94
N THR A 620 -20.77 -32.18 14.15
CA THR A 620 -21.72 -33.27 14.41
C THR A 620 -22.98 -32.72 15.07
N ILE A 621 -24.04 -33.52 15.08
CA ILE A 621 -25.28 -33.16 15.78
C ILE A 621 -25.05 -32.87 17.27
N ASP A 622 -24.06 -33.52 17.89
CA ASP A 622 -23.74 -33.29 19.30
C ASP A 622 -23.11 -31.91 19.53
N HIS A 623 -22.30 -31.42 18.58
CA HIS A 623 -21.81 -30.04 18.61
C HIS A 623 -22.95 -29.03 18.50
N PHE A 624 -23.90 -29.25 17.58
CA PHE A 624 -25.09 -28.40 17.44
C PHE A 624 -25.89 -28.37 18.76
N LYS A 625 -26.18 -29.55 19.32
CA LYS A 625 -26.89 -29.68 20.61
C LYS A 625 -26.13 -29.01 21.75
N HIS A 626 -24.81 -29.15 21.79
CA HIS A 626 -24.00 -28.49 22.80
C HIS A 626 -24.10 -26.97 22.70
N GLY A 627 -24.02 -26.40 21.49
CA GLY A 627 -24.18 -24.96 21.29
C GLY A 627 -25.58 -24.46 21.70
N VAL A 628 -26.64 -25.23 21.44
CA VAL A 628 -27.99 -24.90 21.95
C VAL A 628 -28.04 -24.97 23.49
N GLN A 629 -27.37 -25.94 24.12
CA GLN A 629 -27.29 -26.01 25.59
C GLN A 629 -26.51 -24.83 26.19
N VAL A 630 -25.43 -24.41 25.54
CA VAL A 630 -24.64 -23.24 25.96
C VAL A 630 -25.47 -21.97 25.82
N ALA A 631 -26.20 -21.81 24.72
CA ALA A 631 -27.16 -20.71 24.56
C ALA A 631 -28.27 -20.77 25.63
N ASP A 632 -28.84 -21.95 25.90
CA ASP A 632 -29.87 -22.09 26.94
C ASP A 632 -29.35 -21.74 28.34
N LYS A 633 -28.08 -22.05 28.64
CA LYS A 633 -27.45 -21.61 29.89
C LYS A 633 -27.26 -20.10 29.98
N MET A 634 -27.05 -19.42 28.86
CA MET A 634 -26.95 -17.95 28.84
C MET A 634 -28.33 -17.29 28.93
N TYR A 635 -29.35 -17.88 28.29
CA TYR A 635 -30.64 -17.23 28.12
C TYR A 635 -31.75 -17.74 29.05
N HIS A 636 -31.57 -18.90 29.70
CA HIS A 636 -32.49 -19.54 30.65
C HIS A 636 -33.96 -19.69 30.18
N GLU A 637 -34.19 -19.69 28.85
CA GLU A 637 -35.53 -19.60 28.25
C GLU A 637 -35.71 -20.47 26.99
N LEU A 638 -34.69 -21.23 26.56
CA LEU A 638 -34.80 -21.99 25.33
C LEU A 638 -35.45 -23.34 25.60
N ASP A 639 -36.56 -23.61 24.90
CA ASP A 639 -37.08 -24.98 24.81
C ASP A 639 -36.15 -25.77 23.89
N PHE A 640 -35.16 -26.41 24.50
CA PHE A 640 -34.08 -27.15 23.83
C PHE A 640 -34.61 -28.02 22.68
N GLN A 641 -35.67 -28.79 22.93
CA GLN A 641 -36.19 -29.72 21.93
C GLN A 641 -36.85 -28.99 20.77
N LYS A 642 -37.63 -27.92 21.03
CA LYS A 642 -38.23 -27.13 19.95
C LYS A 642 -37.19 -26.43 19.08
N VAL A 643 -36.10 -25.93 19.68
CA VAL A 643 -35.02 -25.29 18.93
C VAL A 643 -34.34 -26.31 18.02
N VAL A 644 -33.95 -27.46 18.57
CA VAL A 644 -33.33 -28.55 17.80
C VAL A 644 -34.26 -29.00 16.67
N ASP A 645 -35.54 -29.23 16.95
CA ASP A 645 -36.52 -29.68 15.96
C ASP A 645 -36.75 -28.65 14.85
N TYR A 646 -36.73 -27.35 15.18
CA TYR A 646 -36.95 -26.27 14.21
C TYR A 646 -35.79 -26.14 13.24
N TYR A 647 -34.56 -25.99 13.73
CA TYR A 647 -33.39 -25.73 12.90
C TYR A 647 -32.85 -26.97 12.18
N LEU A 648 -33.12 -28.17 12.70
CA LEU A 648 -32.72 -29.43 12.04
C LEU A 648 -33.82 -30.02 11.14
N LYS A 649 -34.97 -29.36 11.02
CA LYS A 649 -36.09 -29.86 10.20
C LYS A 649 -35.67 -29.99 8.74
N GLY A 650 -35.63 -31.23 8.24
CA GLY A 650 -35.27 -31.51 6.84
C GLY A 650 -33.78 -31.37 6.53
N ILE A 651 -32.93 -31.20 7.55
CA ILE A 651 -31.48 -31.18 7.43
C ILE A 651 -30.94 -32.61 7.54
N ASP A 652 -30.05 -32.99 6.63
CA ASP A 652 -29.29 -34.24 6.74
C ASP A 652 -28.25 -34.10 7.86
N THR A 653 -28.54 -34.70 9.02
CA THR A 653 -27.68 -34.63 10.20
C THR A 653 -26.38 -35.43 10.08
N SER A 654 -26.19 -36.18 8.99
CA SER A 654 -24.90 -36.81 8.66
C SER A 654 -23.98 -35.88 7.84
N ASN A 655 -24.52 -34.79 7.30
CA ASN A 655 -23.79 -33.80 6.53
C ASN A 655 -23.29 -32.65 7.43
N SER A 656 -21.99 -32.64 7.67
CA SER A 656 -21.29 -31.62 8.48
C SER A 656 -21.59 -30.19 8.02
N SER A 657 -21.57 -29.93 6.71
CA SER A 657 -21.85 -28.60 6.16
C SER A 657 -23.30 -28.18 6.37
N ALA A 658 -24.25 -29.09 6.20
CA ALA A 658 -25.67 -28.81 6.44
C ALA A 658 -25.94 -28.48 7.92
N LEU A 659 -25.32 -29.22 8.84
CA LEU A 659 -25.36 -28.94 10.27
C LEU A 659 -24.71 -27.61 10.64
N ARG A 660 -23.55 -27.31 10.06
CA ARG A 660 -22.84 -26.03 10.27
C ARG A 660 -23.70 -24.85 9.80
N ARG A 661 -24.39 -24.97 8.66
CA ARG A 661 -25.35 -23.95 8.18
C ARG A 661 -26.49 -23.73 9.16
N ALA A 662 -27.13 -24.82 9.62
CA ALA A 662 -28.21 -24.73 10.59
C ALA A 662 -27.75 -24.04 11.88
N PHE A 663 -26.50 -24.26 12.30
CA PHE A 663 -25.93 -23.61 13.47
C PHE A 663 -25.70 -22.11 13.25
N TYR A 664 -25.19 -21.71 12.08
CA TYR A 664 -25.03 -20.29 11.73
C TYR A 664 -26.36 -19.54 11.72
N GLU A 665 -27.42 -20.14 11.19
CA GLU A 665 -28.76 -19.55 11.24
C GLU A 665 -29.26 -19.42 12.68
N PHE A 666 -29.12 -20.47 13.49
CA PHE A 666 -29.50 -20.43 14.91
C PHE A 666 -28.80 -19.32 15.69
N VAL A 667 -27.47 -19.21 15.58
CA VAL A 667 -26.68 -18.18 16.26
C VAL A 667 -27.03 -16.80 15.71
N GLY A 668 -27.13 -16.64 14.39
CA GLY A 668 -27.46 -15.37 13.75
C GLY A 668 -28.85 -14.87 14.14
N ASP A 669 -29.85 -15.75 14.12
CA ASP A 669 -31.22 -15.45 14.53
C ASP A 669 -31.29 -15.02 15.99
N LEU A 670 -30.64 -15.77 16.88
CA LEU A 670 -30.71 -15.55 18.32
C LEU A 670 -29.99 -14.26 18.75
N PHE A 671 -28.76 -14.05 18.31
CA PHE A 671 -27.90 -12.98 18.81
C PHE A 671 -28.07 -11.64 18.07
N MET A 672 -28.37 -11.68 16.77
CA MET A 672 -28.33 -10.46 15.94
C MET A 672 -29.66 -10.17 15.24
N LYS A 673 -30.19 -11.12 14.46
CA LYS A 673 -31.32 -10.84 13.55
C LYS A 673 -32.62 -10.54 14.30
N TYR A 674 -33.02 -11.42 15.22
CA TYR A 674 -34.29 -11.31 15.93
C TYR A 674 -34.36 -10.09 16.86
N PRO A 675 -33.35 -9.81 17.73
CA PRO A 675 -33.38 -8.63 18.60
C PRO A 675 -33.44 -7.32 17.81
N THR A 676 -32.63 -7.19 16.75
CA THR A 676 -32.57 -5.98 15.91
C THR A 676 -33.89 -5.71 15.21
N TYR A 677 -34.48 -6.75 14.61
CA TYR A 677 -35.78 -6.64 13.95
C TYR A 677 -36.91 -6.27 14.92
N LEU A 678 -36.96 -6.91 16.09
CA LEU A 678 -37.99 -6.62 17.08
C LEU A 678 -37.91 -5.20 17.63
N PHE A 679 -36.70 -4.73 17.95
CA PHE A 679 -36.50 -3.36 18.39
C PHE A 679 -37.01 -2.37 17.35
N ALA A 680 -36.60 -2.53 16.08
CA ALA A 680 -37.02 -1.66 14.99
C ALA A 680 -38.54 -1.70 14.75
N LYS A 681 -39.14 -2.90 14.79
CA LYS A 681 -40.58 -3.09 14.63
C LYS A 681 -41.35 -2.41 15.76
N GLN A 682 -40.94 -2.61 17.01
CA GLN A 682 -41.62 -2.02 18.16
C GLN A 682 -41.46 -0.50 18.17
N PHE A 683 -40.27 0.01 17.85
CA PHE A 683 -40.04 1.44 17.67
C PHE A 683 -40.97 2.02 16.59
N ALA A 684 -41.12 1.35 15.45
CA ALA A 684 -42.06 1.76 14.39
C ALA A 684 -43.51 1.78 14.87
N ILE A 685 -43.98 0.76 15.62
CA ILE A 685 -45.33 0.73 16.19
C ILE A 685 -45.57 1.92 17.11
N ASN A 686 -44.65 2.18 18.04
CA ASN A 686 -44.79 3.27 19.02
C ASN A 686 -44.72 4.67 18.37
N THR A 687 -43.96 4.83 17.29
CA THR A 687 -43.70 6.15 16.66
C THR A 687 -44.55 6.43 15.43
N GLN A 688 -45.35 5.47 14.94
CA GLN A 688 -46.20 5.60 13.76
C GLN A 688 -47.10 6.85 13.81
N LYS A 689 -47.71 7.12 14.97
CA LYS A 689 -48.60 8.30 15.17
C LYS A 689 -47.85 9.63 15.13
N SER A 690 -46.56 9.62 15.45
CA SER A 690 -45.69 10.80 15.44
C SER A 690 -45.06 11.06 14.06
N GLY A 691 -45.37 10.23 13.06
CA GLY A 691 -44.92 10.40 11.68
C GLY A 691 -43.42 10.19 11.48
N LYS A 692 -42.77 9.39 12.33
CA LYS A 692 -41.34 9.08 12.21
C LYS A 692 -41.05 8.05 11.14
N ASN A 693 -39.93 8.23 10.45
CA ASN A 693 -39.50 7.31 9.42
C ASN A 693 -38.69 6.19 10.07
N VAL A 694 -39.11 4.95 9.84
CA VAL A 694 -38.39 3.76 10.27
C VAL A 694 -38.14 2.87 9.07
N TYR A 695 -36.89 2.51 8.82
CA TYR A 695 -36.47 1.68 7.69
C TYR A 695 -35.73 0.45 8.21
N PHE A 696 -35.86 -0.66 7.49
CA PHE A 696 -35.13 -1.88 7.79
C PHE A 696 -34.41 -2.43 6.56
N TYR A 697 -33.15 -2.85 6.68
CA TYR A 697 -32.44 -3.58 5.63
C TYR A 697 -31.98 -4.97 6.02
N GLU A 698 -31.79 -5.81 5.01
CA GLU A 698 -31.01 -7.03 5.07
C GLU A 698 -29.92 -6.97 3.99
N LEU A 699 -28.64 -6.99 4.38
CA LEU A 699 -27.52 -7.06 3.44
C LEU A 699 -27.39 -8.50 2.93
N THR A 700 -27.49 -8.66 1.60
CA THR A 700 -27.26 -9.95 0.93
C THR A 700 -26.15 -9.90 -0.12
N HIS A 701 -25.52 -8.74 -0.30
CA HIS A 701 -24.39 -8.61 -1.23
C HIS A 701 -23.13 -9.30 -0.69
N HIS A 702 -22.51 -10.13 -1.53
CA HIS A 702 -21.28 -10.85 -1.21
C HIS A 702 -20.05 -10.14 -1.80
N CYS A 703 -19.21 -9.58 -0.93
CA CYS A 703 -17.86 -9.14 -1.30
C CYS A 703 -16.88 -10.32 -1.23
N LYS A 704 -16.69 -11.04 -2.34
CA LYS A 704 -15.91 -12.28 -2.35
C LYS A 704 -14.45 -12.08 -1.92
N THR A 705 -13.82 -11.01 -2.38
CA THR A 705 -12.41 -10.70 -2.13
C THR A 705 -12.15 -10.27 -0.69
N PHE A 706 -13.03 -9.45 -0.10
CA PHE A 706 -12.92 -9.09 1.31
C PHE A 706 -13.23 -10.28 2.23
N ALA A 707 -14.22 -11.11 1.87
CA ALA A 707 -14.52 -12.35 2.57
C ALA A 707 -13.33 -13.33 2.57
N GLN A 708 -12.54 -13.39 1.49
CA GLN A 708 -11.28 -14.17 1.43
C GLN A 708 -10.24 -13.70 2.43
N MET A 709 -10.06 -12.39 2.58
CA MET A 709 -9.14 -11.83 3.58
C MET A 709 -9.51 -12.25 5.00
N LEU A 710 -10.82 -12.30 5.31
CA LEU A 710 -11.33 -12.70 6.63
C LEU A 710 -11.44 -14.23 6.81
N ARG A 711 -11.04 -15.04 5.81
CA ARG A 711 -11.24 -16.50 5.76
C ARG A 711 -12.72 -16.94 5.85
N CYS A 712 -13.62 -16.07 5.39
CA CYS A 712 -15.08 -16.23 5.35
C CYS A 712 -15.62 -16.33 3.91
N ASP A 713 -14.84 -16.87 2.97
CA ASP A 713 -15.11 -16.83 1.52
C ASP A 713 -15.95 -17.97 0.95
N ASP A 714 -16.41 -18.88 1.80
CA ASP A 714 -17.35 -19.89 1.36
C ASP A 714 -18.76 -19.30 1.21
N GLU A 715 -19.57 -19.95 0.39
CA GLU A 715 -20.96 -19.52 0.13
C GLU A 715 -21.79 -19.38 1.43
N MET A 716 -21.38 -20.05 2.52
CA MET A 716 -22.06 -20.10 3.82
C MET A 716 -21.65 -18.95 4.77
N SER A 717 -20.58 -18.20 4.47
CA SER A 717 -20.03 -17.10 5.29
C SER A 717 -19.88 -15.77 4.53
N SER A 718 -20.22 -15.77 3.25
CA SER A 718 -20.19 -14.67 2.27
C SER A 718 -20.80 -13.30 2.70
N THR A 719 -21.71 -13.29 3.68
CA THR A 719 -22.35 -12.08 4.25
C THR A 719 -22.37 -12.15 5.78
N ALA A 720 -21.20 -12.42 6.37
CA ALA A 720 -21.00 -12.50 7.80
C ALA A 720 -21.35 -11.20 8.54
N HIS A 721 -21.32 -11.26 9.88
CA HIS A 721 -21.42 -10.09 10.75
C HIS A 721 -20.39 -9.01 10.35
N ALA A 722 -20.75 -7.72 10.47
CA ALA A 722 -19.94 -6.55 10.09
C ALA A 722 -19.59 -6.36 8.59
N MET A 723 -20.13 -7.19 7.67
CA MET A 723 -19.84 -7.10 6.23
C MET A 723 -20.48 -5.90 5.51
N ASP A 724 -21.31 -5.11 6.17
CA ASP A 724 -21.79 -3.82 5.69
C ASP A 724 -20.77 -2.69 5.89
N LEU A 725 -19.88 -2.79 6.88
CA LEU A 725 -18.87 -1.77 7.20
C LEU A 725 -17.97 -1.38 6.03
N PRO A 726 -17.40 -2.31 5.24
CA PRO A 726 -16.56 -1.93 4.11
C PRO A 726 -17.27 -1.01 3.12
N PHE A 727 -18.58 -1.22 2.93
CA PHE A 727 -19.40 -0.45 2.02
C PHE A 727 -19.84 0.88 2.62
N VAL A 728 -20.19 0.90 3.91
CA VAL A 728 -20.58 2.12 4.64
C VAL A 728 -19.41 3.09 4.81
N PHE A 729 -18.21 2.58 5.08
CA PHE A 729 -17.01 3.39 5.26
C PHE A 729 -16.23 3.67 3.98
N GLY A 730 -16.60 3.03 2.87
CA GLY A 730 -15.93 3.24 1.60
C GLY A 730 -14.49 2.74 1.59
N TRP A 731 -14.21 1.60 2.21
CA TRP A 731 -12.87 1.01 2.30
C TRP A 731 -12.25 0.77 0.91
N GLY A 732 -13.06 0.39 -0.08
CA GLY A 732 -12.60 0.31 -1.49
C GLY A 732 -12.13 1.64 -2.11
N PHE A 733 -12.26 2.77 -1.42
CA PHE A 733 -11.75 4.08 -1.84
C PHE A 733 -10.51 4.54 -1.08
N THR A 734 -10.03 3.76 -0.11
CA THR A 734 -8.78 4.07 0.58
C THR A 734 -7.60 3.42 -0.15
N PRO A 735 -6.42 4.07 -0.20
CA PRO A 735 -5.25 3.53 -0.91
C PRO A 735 -4.87 2.10 -0.49
N GLU A 736 -5.09 1.77 0.79
CA GLU A 736 -4.71 0.49 1.39
C GLU A 736 -5.60 -0.66 0.94
N MET A 737 -6.89 -0.40 0.67
CA MET A 737 -7.90 -1.44 0.45
C MET A 737 -8.48 -1.41 -0.98
N ALA A 738 -8.22 -0.38 -1.78
CA ALA A 738 -8.80 -0.22 -3.12
C ALA A 738 -8.55 -1.42 -4.06
N GLN A 739 -7.44 -2.14 -3.91
CA GLN A 739 -7.12 -3.30 -4.74
C GLN A 739 -7.95 -4.55 -4.41
N ILE A 740 -8.62 -4.56 -3.25
CA ILE A 740 -9.40 -5.71 -2.78
C ILE A 740 -10.81 -5.68 -3.38
N PHE A 741 -11.40 -4.50 -3.59
CA PHE A 741 -12.82 -4.38 -3.96
C PHE A 741 -13.01 -4.40 -5.48
N SER A 742 -14.01 -5.13 -5.98
CA SER A 742 -14.37 -5.07 -7.39
C SER A 742 -15.06 -3.74 -7.74
N ASP A 743 -15.16 -3.41 -9.04
CA ASP A 743 -15.91 -2.22 -9.48
C ASP A 743 -17.38 -2.26 -9.03
N THR A 744 -17.98 -3.46 -8.99
CA THR A 744 -19.34 -3.68 -8.47
C THR A 744 -19.41 -3.38 -6.97
N ASP A 745 -18.44 -3.86 -6.20
CA ASP A 745 -18.37 -3.58 -4.75
C ASP A 745 -18.17 -2.09 -4.48
N ALA A 746 -17.30 -1.43 -5.26
CA ALA A 746 -17.06 0.01 -5.17
C ALA A 746 -18.34 0.80 -5.52
N GLN A 747 -19.05 0.42 -6.59
CA GLN A 747 -20.30 1.10 -6.93
C GLN A 747 -21.37 0.88 -5.85
N PHE A 748 -21.51 -0.35 -5.36
CA PHE A 748 -22.43 -0.66 -4.26
C PHE A 748 -22.07 0.13 -3.00
N SER A 749 -20.78 0.28 -2.66
CA SER A 749 -20.32 1.14 -1.57
C SER A 749 -20.71 2.60 -1.76
N ARG A 750 -20.60 3.17 -2.97
CA ARG A 750 -21.06 4.54 -3.25
C ARG A 750 -22.56 4.69 -2.99
N ASP A 751 -23.35 3.72 -3.42
CA ASP A 751 -24.80 3.74 -3.23
C ASP A 751 -25.17 3.62 -1.75
N VAL A 752 -24.49 2.74 -1.00
CA VAL A 752 -24.64 2.58 0.46
C VAL A 752 -24.26 3.86 1.21
N MET A 753 -23.08 4.44 0.96
CA MET A 753 -22.66 5.72 1.56
C MET A 753 -23.67 6.83 1.27
N LYS A 754 -24.18 6.90 0.05
CA LYS A 754 -25.21 7.86 -0.33
C LYS A 754 -26.51 7.64 0.44
N MET A 755 -26.97 6.40 0.61
CA MET A 755 -28.17 6.09 1.40
C MET A 755 -28.01 6.50 2.87
N TRP A 756 -26.87 6.18 3.49
CA TRP A 756 -26.59 6.55 4.88
C TRP A 756 -26.53 8.08 5.07
N THR A 757 -25.80 8.78 4.18
CA THR A 757 -25.67 10.24 4.25
C THR A 757 -26.96 10.97 3.87
N ASN A 758 -27.76 10.46 2.95
CA ASN A 758 -29.10 10.98 2.65
C ASN A 758 -30.02 10.84 3.86
N PHE A 759 -29.98 9.71 4.55
CA PHE A 759 -30.74 9.55 5.78
C PHE A 759 -30.29 10.57 6.83
N ALA A 760 -28.99 10.76 7.02
CA ALA A 760 -28.46 11.78 7.93
C ALA A 760 -28.88 13.21 7.55
N LYS A 761 -29.05 13.51 6.26
CA LYS A 761 -29.51 14.83 5.77
C LYS A 761 -31.01 15.03 5.84
N TYR A 762 -31.78 14.02 5.43
CA TYR A 762 -33.18 14.18 5.04
C TYR A 762 -34.14 13.30 5.84
N GLY A 763 -33.65 12.35 6.64
CA GLY A 763 -34.49 11.35 7.33
C GLY A 763 -35.03 10.25 6.43
N LYS A 764 -34.55 10.17 5.18
CA LYS A 764 -34.85 9.10 4.22
C LYS A 764 -33.58 8.67 3.47
N PRO A 765 -33.29 7.37 3.34
CA PRO A 765 -32.10 6.90 2.62
C PRO A 765 -32.21 7.08 1.10
N ASP A 766 -33.38 6.78 0.52
CA ASP A 766 -33.74 7.07 -0.86
C ASP A 766 -35.29 7.19 -1.02
N ASP A 767 -35.78 7.50 -2.22
CA ASP A 767 -37.21 7.69 -2.50
C ASP A 767 -38.01 6.38 -2.67
N LYS A 768 -37.33 5.25 -2.89
CA LYS A 768 -37.93 3.94 -3.18
C LYS A 768 -37.89 2.98 -1.99
N TRP A 769 -37.08 3.24 -0.97
CA TRP A 769 -36.94 2.42 0.22
C TRP A 769 -38.23 2.51 1.03
N PRO A 770 -38.96 1.39 1.19
CA PRO A 770 -40.20 1.39 1.95
C PRO A 770 -39.94 1.57 3.45
N GLN A 771 -40.78 2.37 4.13
CA GLN A 771 -40.82 2.32 5.58
C GLN A 771 -41.17 0.91 6.07
N LEU A 772 -40.57 0.51 7.20
CA LEU A 772 -40.71 -0.81 7.79
C LEU A 772 -42.17 -1.18 7.97
N LEU A 773 -43.01 -0.30 8.52
CA LEU A 773 -44.46 -0.56 8.62
C LEU A 773 -45.21 0.22 7.55
N SER A 774 -45.90 -0.50 6.67
CA SER A 774 -46.92 0.10 5.80
C SER A 774 -48.15 0.55 6.61
N PRO A 775 -49.07 1.36 6.04
CA PRO A 775 -50.33 1.72 6.70
C PRO A 775 -51.19 0.53 7.16
N ASN A 776 -50.96 -0.67 6.61
CA ASN A 776 -51.63 -1.92 6.98
C ASN A 776 -50.83 -2.77 8.00
N ASN A 777 -49.71 -2.26 8.52
CA ASN A 777 -48.76 -2.94 9.43
C ASN A 777 -48.02 -4.15 8.84
N ASP A 778 -47.99 -4.32 7.51
CA ASP A 778 -47.12 -5.31 6.88
C ASP A 778 -45.65 -4.84 6.92
N PRO A 779 -44.71 -5.65 7.46
CA PRO A 779 -43.30 -5.31 7.54
C PRO A 779 -42.65 -5.35 6.14
N LYS A 780 -41.90 -4.31 5.78
CA LYS A 780 -41.12 -4.24 4.53
C LYS A 780 -39.64 -4.11 4.85
N VAL A 781 -38.84 -5.05 4.33
CA VAL A 781 -37.38 -5.07 4.46
C VAL A 781 -36.77 -4.75 3.10
N LYS A 782 -35.83 -3.81 3.05
CA LYS A 782 -35.02 -3.56 1.86
C LYS A 782 -33.90 -4.58 1.81
N ASN A 783 -33.87 -5.37 0.77
CA ASN A 783 -32.68 -6.16 0.47
C ASN A 783 -31.60 -5.21 -0.08
N LEU A 784 -30.47 -5.12 0.62
CA LEU A 784 -29.27 -4.43 0.16
C LEU A 784 -28.38 -5.43 -0.57
N ASN A 785 -28.55 -5.40 -1.88
CA ASN A 785 -27.70 -6.01 -2.89
C ASN A 785 -27.55 -4.91 -3.96
N PRO A 786 -26.47 -4.85 -4.76
CA PRO A 786 -26.50 -4.16 -6.03
C PRO A 786 -27.80 -4.55 -6.75
N ASP A 787 -28.78 -3.65 -6.71
CA ASP A 787 -30.07 -3.84 -7.35
C ASP A 787 -29.74 -4.18 -8.80
N SER A 788 -30.23 -5.32 -9.28
CA SER A 788 -30.26 -5.73 -10.69
C SER A 788 -31.11 -4.80 -11.58
N THR A 789 -31.28 -3.54 -11.13
CA THR A 789 -32.06 -2.47 -11.73
C THR A 789 -31.24 -1.22 -12.04
N LEU A 790 -29.90 -1.33 -12.13
CA LEU A 790 -29.35 -0.81 -13.37
C LEU A 790 -30.22 -1.45 -14.47
N PRO A 791 -30.94 -0.69 -15.31
CA PRO A 791 -31.51 -1.31 -16.49
C PRO A 791 -30.38 -2.12 -17.11
N PRO A 792 -30.61 -3.35 -17.64
CA PRO A 792 -29.60 -3.95 -18.49
C PRO A 792 -29.27 -2.84 -19.49
N MET A 793 -28.13 -2.19 -19.30
CA MET A 793 -27.66 -1.19 -20.23
C MET A 793 -27.29 -2.08 -21.39
N ASP A 794 -28.23 -2.16 -22.34
CA ASP A 794 -28.29 -3.13 -23.43
C ASP A 794 -26.89 -3.66 -23.69
N ASN A 795 -26.63 -4.92 -23.33
CA ASN A 795 -25.31 -5.50 -23.49
C ASN A 795 -24.87 -5.20 -24.91
N PRO A 796 -23.80 -4.41 -25.10
CA PRO A 796 -23.49 -3.91 -26.42
C PRO A 796 -23.16 -5.12 -27.31
N TYR A 797 -23.85 -5.18 -28.45
CA TYR A 797 -23.62 -6.19 -29.47
C TYR A 797 -22.86 -5.54 -30.62
N ASP A 798 -21.66 -6.03 -30.89
CA ASP A 798 -20.88 -5.60 -32.04
C ASP A 798 -20.53 -6.78 -32.94
N ARG A 799 -20.53 -6.54 -34.26
CA ARG A 799 -20.20 -7.56 -35.26
C ARG A 799 -18.75 -7.40 -35.68
N THR A 800 -17.97 -8.44 -35.44
CA THR A 800 -16.57 -8.57 -35.86
C THR A 800 -16.45 -9.61 -36.98
N THR A 801 -15.26 -9.72 -37.57
CA THR A 801 -14.89 -10.81 -38.48
C THR A 801 -14.89 -12.18 -37.78
N SER A 802 -14.69 -12.21 -36.45
CA SER A 802 -14.77 -13.43 -35.64
C SER A 802 -16.21 -13.86 -35.34
N GLY A 803 -17.19 -12.95 -35.39
CA GLY A 803 -18.56 -13.23 -34.97
C GLY A 803 -19.22 -12.05 -34.28
N VAL A 804 -20.44 -12.27 -33.76
CA VAL A 804 -21.13 -11.26 -32.95
C VAL A 804 -20.62 -11.36 -31.52
N VAL A 805 -20.15 -10.24 -30.96
CA VAL A 805 -19.58 -10.16 -29.62
C VAL A 805 -20.55 -9.42 -28.72
N ARG A 806 -20.81 -9.96 -27.53
CA ARG A 806 -21.62 -9.33 -26.49
C ARG A 806 -20.74 -8.87 -25.34
N GLY A 807 -20.61 -7.56 -25.16
CA GLY A 807 -19.90 -6.96 -24.03
C GLY A 807 -20.83 -6.63 -22.86
N GLN A 808 -20.31 -5.86 -21.91
CA GLN A 808 -21.09 -5.28 -20.82
C GLN A 808 -20.78 -3.80 -20.64
N THR A 809 -21.76 -3.04 -20.17
CA THR A 809 -21.55 -1.64 -19.79
C THR A 809 -21.14 -1.60 -18.32
N ILE A 810 -20.04 -0.91 -18.02
CA ILE A 810 -19.54 -0.65 -16.68
C ILE A 810 -19.52 0.86 -16.41
N GLN A 811 -19.53 1.26 -15.14
CA GLN A 811 -19.44 2.66 -14.75
C GLN A 811 -18.05 2.92 -14.16
N VAL A 812 -17.24 3.73 -14.83
CA VAL A 812 -15.86 4.06 -14.43
C VAL A 812 -15.76 5.57 -14.28
N LEU A 813 -15.32 6.06 -13.12
CA LEU A 813 -15.18 7.51 -12.84
C LEU A 813 -16.46 8.31 -13.20
N ASN A 814 -17.63 7.78 -12.83
CA ASN A 814 -18.96 8.33 -13.15
C ASN A 814 -19.32 8.40 -14.66
N THR A 815 -18.56 7.74 -15.52
CA THR A 815 -18.80 7.66 -16.97
C THR A 815 -19.11 6.23 -17.38
N ASN A 816 -20.05 6.05 -18.31
CA ASN A 816 -20.31 4.74 -18.88
C ASN A 816 -19.16 4.35 -19.81
N VAL A 817 -18.53 3.21 -19.54
CA VAL A 817 -17.54 2.56 -20.40
C VAL A 817 -18.10 1.22 -20.82
N TYR A 818 -17.92 0.86 -22.08
CA TYR A 818 -18.34 -0.43 -22.61
C TYR A 818 -17.12 -1.33 -22.68
N GLN A 819 -17.17 -2.48 -22.03
CA GLN A 819 -16.07 -3.44 -22.03
C GLN A 819 -16.46 -4.75 -22.71
N PHE A 820 -15.50 -5.34 -23.40
CA PHE A 820 -15.61 -6.62 -24.08
C PHE A 820 -14.35 -7.41 -23.78
N LEU A 821 -14.49 -8.49 -23.01
CA LEU A 821 -13.39 -9.26 -22.46
C LEU A 821 -13.29 -10.63 -23.15
N GLY A 822 -12.08 -11.18 -23.28
CA GLY A 822 -11.88 -12.55 -23.76
C GLY A 822 -12.23 -12.79 -25.23
N ILE A 823 -12.15 -11.78 -26.11
CA ILE A 823 -12.48 -11.95 -27.53
C ILE A 823 -11.37 -12.74 -28.24
N PRO A 824 -11.65 -13.90 -28.86
CA PRO A 824 -10.65 -14.65 -29.61
C PRO A 824 -10.26 -13.91 -30.89
N TYR A 825 -8.95 -13.74 -31.11
CA TYR A 825 -8.40 -13.10 -32.31
C TYR A 825 -7.71 -14.09 -33.26
N ALA A 826 -7.51 -15.34 -32.84
CA ALA A 826 -6.85 -16.41 -33.59
C ALA A 826 -7.56 -17.76 -33.39
N GLU A 827 -7.28 -18.74 -34.24
CA GLU A 827 -7.61 -20.15 -33.96
C GLU A 827 -6.86 -20.59 -32.67
N PRO A 828 -7.48 -21.43 -31.81
CA PRO A 828 -6.83 -21.94 -30.60
C PRO A 828 -5.48 -22.60 -30.93
N PRO A 829 -4.35 -22.18 -30.34
CA PRO A 829 -3.04 -22.74 -30.66
C PRO A 829 -2.82 -24.07 -29.93
N VAL A 830 -3.73 -25.03 -30.12
CA VAL A 830 -3.71 -26.36 -29.49
C VAL A 830 -3.23 -27.41 -30.49
N GLY A 831 -2.64 -28.49 -29.98
CA GLY A 831 -2.23 -29.63 -30.82
C GLY A 831 -1.18 -29.23 -31.86
N GLU A 832 -1.46 -29.46 -33.14
CA GLU A 832 -0.55 -29.13 -34.26
C GLU A 832 -0.25 -27.62 -34.37
N LEU A 833 -1.12 -26.75 -33.82
CA LEU A 833 -0.92 -25.30 -33.85
C LEU A 833 -0.05 -24.78 -32.68
N ARG A 834 0.29 -25.62 -31.71
CA ARG A 834 0.98 -25.25 -30.46
C ARG A 834 2.26 -24.46 -30.67
N PHE A 835 3.09 -24.87 -31.63
CA PHE A 835 4.35 -24.20 -31.97
C PHE A 835 4.33 -23.55 -33.36
N ALA A 836 3.22 -23.69 -34.10
CA ALA A 836 3.07 -23.06 -35.40
C ALA A 836 2.79 -21.55 -35.25
N LYS A 837 2.89 -20.82 -36.37
CA LYS A 837 2.38 -19.44 -36.43
C LYS A 837 0.88 -19.44 -36.10
N PRO A 838 0.35 -18.42 -35.40
CA PRO A 838 -1.08 -18.33 -35.16
C PRO A 838 -1.82 -18.20 -36.48
N GLU A 839 -2.95 -18.88 -36.58
CA GLU A 839 -3.83 -18.79 -37.75
C GLU A 839 -4.99 -17.82 -37.47
N PRO A 840 -5.37 -16.98 -38.43
CA PRO A 840 -6.60 -16.19 -38.30
C PRO A 840 -7.81 -17.13 -38.22
N ILE A 841 -8.83 -16.70 -37.48
CA ILE A 841 -10.11 -17.42 -37.38
C ILE A 841 -10.66 -17.68 -38.80
N LYS A 842 -10.76 -18.96 -39.17
CA LYS A 842 -11.13 -19.41 -40.53
C LYS A 842 -12.62 -19.26 -40.80
N LYS A 843 -13.43 -19.43 -39.76
CA LYS A 843 -14.89 -19.30 -39.81
C LYS A 843 -15.37 -18.46 -38.63
N PRO A 844 -16.21 -17.44 -38.85
CA PRO A 844 -16.86 -16.75 -37.75
C PRO A 844 -17.58 -17.76 -36.84
N PHE A 845 -17.51 -17.56 -35.52
CA PHE A 845 -18.18 -18.39 -34.54
C PHE A 845 -19.70 -18.40 -34.79
N GLU A 846 -20.30 -19.59 -34.71
CA GLU A 846 -21.76 -19.73 -34.76
C GLU A 846 -22.35 -19.27 -33.42
N GLY A 847 -23.15 -18.20 -33.45
CA GLY A 847 -23.77 -17.63 -32.25
C GLY A 847 -23.14 -16.33 -31.77
N ILE A 848 -23.27 -16.06 -30.47
CA ILE A 848 -22.79 -14.85 -29.81
C ILE A 848 -21.59 -15.22 -28.94
N ILE A 849 -20.45 -14.58 -29.16
CA ILE A 849 -19.27 -14.64 -28.30
C ILE A 849 -19.58 -13.86 -27.02
N ASP A 850 -19.61 -14.55 -25.89
CA ASP A 850 -19.87 -13.94 -24.59
C ASP A 850 -18.62 -13.26 -24.05
N ALA A 851 -18.45 -11.98 -24.39
CA ALA A 851 -17.31 -11.16 -23.98
C ALA A 851 -17.61 -10.35 -22.71
N THR A 852 -18.43 -10.89 -21.81
CA THR A 852 -18.72 -10.29 -20.50
C THR A 852 -17.72 -10.73 -19.42
N LYS A 853 -16.86 -11.71 -19.74
CA LYS A 853 -15.89 -12.31 -18.83
C LYS A 853 -14.51 -12.41 -19.48
N PRO A 854 -13.42 -12.33 -18.71
CA PRO A 854 -12.08 -12.57 -19.23
C PRO A 854 -11.92 -13.97 -19.83
N GLY A 855 -11.07 -14.08 -20.85
CA GLY A 855 -10.65 -15.38 -21.39
C GLY A 855 -9.47 -15.96 -20.62
N ASN A 856 -9.07 -17.20 -20.95
CA ASN A 856 -7.97 -17.88 -20.27
C ASN A 856 -6.63 -17.16 -20.50
N ALA A 857 -5.77 -17.16 -19.48
CA ALA A 857 -4.37 -16.77 -19.62
C ALA A 857 -3.58 -17.84 -20.39
N CYS A 858 -2.50 -17.45 -21.07
CA CYS A 858 -1.60 -18.42 -21.70
C CYS A 858 -0.78 -19.20 -20.67
N LEU A 859 -0.44 -20.45 -20.98
CA LEU A 859 0.36 -21.33 -20.12
C LEU A 859 1.71 -20.68 -19.75
N GLN A 860 1.98 -20.63 -18.45
CA GLN A 860 3.16 -20.03 -17.84
C GLN A 860 3.41 -20.63 -16.44
N LYS A 861 4.65 -20.51 -15.94
CA LYS A 861 4.99 -21.03 -14.60
C LYS A 861 4.47 -20.09 -13.51
N GLU A 862 3.78 -20.63 -12.50
CA GLU A 862 3.43 -19.86 -11.30
C GLU A 862 4.70 -19.34 -10.60
N SER A 863 4.73 -18.05 -10.26
CA SER A 863 5.90 -17.39 -9.69
C SER A 863 5.53 -16.71 -8.37
N SER A 864 6.45 -16.73 -7.41
CA SER A 864 6.32 -16.01 -6.12
C SER A 864 6.68 -14.52 -6.22
N TRP A 865 7.03 -14.03 -7.41
CA TRP A 865 7.46 -12.64 -7.65
C TRP A 865 6.29 -11.67 -7.87
N SER A 866 5.08 -12.18 -8.07
CA SER A 866 3.87 -11.39 -8.26
C SER A 866 2.81 -11.79 -7.24
N GLU A 867 2.37 -10.84 -6.41
CA GLU A 867 1.20 -10.99 -5.52
C GLU A 867 -0.12 -11.16 -6.30
N LEU A 868 -0.09 -10.96 -7.62
CA LEU A 868 -1.22 -11.17 -8.54
C LEU A 868 -1.24 -12.63 -9.01
N GLN A 869 -2.22 -13.40 -8.53
CA GLN A 869 -2.49 -14.75 -9.06
C GLN A 869 -2.91 -14.64 -10.53
N VAL A 870 -2.18 -15.31 -11.43
CA VAL A 870 -2.58 -15.44 -12.83
C VAL A 870 -3.82 -16.35 -12.89
N PRO A 871 -4.96 -15.90 -13.45
CA PRO A 871 -6.19 -16.68 -13.52
C PRO A 871 -6.04 -17.93 -14.40
N HIS A 872 -7.11 -18.74 -14.49
CA HIS A 872 -7.16 -20.02 -15.23
C HIS A 872 -6.36 -19.99 -16.55
N GLN A 873 -5.35 -20.87 -16.62
CA GLN A 873 -4.45 -20.95 -17.77
C GLN A 873 -4.91 -22.04 -18.75
N SER A 874 -4.74 -21.79 -20.05
CA SER A 874 -5.04 -22.73 -21.13
C SER A 874 -4.11 -22.51 -22.32
N GLU A 875 -3.98 -23.51 -23.20
CA GLU A 875 -3.42 -23.28 -24.54
C GLU A 875 -4.38 -22.47 -25.41
N ASP A 876 -5.69 -22.62 -25.21
CA ASP A 876 -6.71 -21.78 -25.84
C ASP A 876 -6.80 -20.42 -25.12
N CYS A 877 -5.82 -19.55 -25.42
CA CYS A 877 -5.56 -18.31 -24.69
C CYS A 877 -5.38 -17.06 -25.58
N LEU A 878 -5.46 -17.18 -26.90
CA LEU A 878 -5.22 -16.07 -27.84
C LEU A 878 -6.45 -15.14 -27.94
N VAL A 879 -6.67 -14.42 -26.85
CA VAL A 879 -7.80 -13.50 -26.64
C VAL A 879 -7.34 -12.06 -26.41
N LEU A 880 -8.26 -11.11 -26.57
CA LEU A 880 -8.05 -9.71 -26.24
C LEU A 880 -9.25 -9.09 -25.50
N ASN A 881 -8.96 -8.05 -24.74
CA ASN A 881 -9.92 -7.24 -23.99
C ASN A 881 -9.99 -5.83 -24.60
N ILE A 882 -11.19 -5.26 -24.71
CA ILE A 882 -11.45 -3.93 -25.28
C ILE A 882 -12.29 -3.12 -24.29
N TRP A 883 -11.91 -1.88 -24.04
CA TRP A 883 -12.71 -0.87 -23.34
C TRP A 883 -12.91 0.34 -24.26
N THR A 884 -14.15 0.80 -24.39
CA THR A 884 -14.50 1.92 -25.26
C THR A 884 -15.49 2.88 -24.61
N PRO A 885 -15.35 4.21 -24.81
CA PRO A 885 -16.31 5.21 -24.33
C PRO A 885 -17.64 5.19 -25.09
N ASN A 886 -17.71 4.54 -26.26
CA ASN A 886 -18.89 4.58 -27.11
C ASN A 886 -19.09 3.29 -27.94
N VAL A 887 -20.34 2.85 -28.02
CA VAL A 887 -20.79 1.70 -28.84
C VAL A 887 -21.89 2.12 -29.79
N ARG A 888 -22.20 1.27 -30.77
CA ARG A 888 -23.26 1.54 -31.75
C ARG A 888 -24.63 1.54 -31.09
N ASN A 889 -25.32 2.67 -31.08
CA ASN A 889 -26.72 2.71 -30.67
C ASN A 889 -27.60 2.14 -31.79
N SER A 890 -28.27 1.02 -31.53
CA SER A 890 -29.18 0.33 -32.46
C SER A 890 -30.33 1.21 -32.96
N ASN A 891 -30.67 2.28 -32.22
CA ASN A 891 -31.74 3.23 -32.55
C ASN A 891 -31.25 4.51 -33.26
N SER A 892 -29.94 4.64 -33.55
CA SER A 892 -29.35 5.82 -34.20
C SER A 892 -28.79 5.47 -35.59
N SER A 893 -29.22 6.21 -36.61
CA SER A 893 -28.67 6.15 -37.96
C SER A 893 -27.38 6.96 -38.14
N LYS A 894 -26.90 7.64 -37.09
CA LYS A 894 -25.66 8.43 -37.14
C LYS A 894 -24.43 7.53 -36.95
N PRO A 895 -23.34 7.74 -37.72
CA PRO A 895 -22.08 7.02 -37.52
C PRO A 895 -21.53 7.26 -36.10
N ILE A 896 -20.93 6.22 -35.51
CA ILE A 896 -20.21 6.34 -34.24
C ILE A 896 -18.98 7.24 -34.48
N PRO A 897 -18.74 8.29 -33.68
CA PRO A 897 -17.50 9.04 -33.74
C PRO A 897 -16.32 8.13 -33.41
N LEU A 898 -15.39 7.95 -34.36
CA LEU A 898 -14.22 7.11 -34.15
C LEU A 898 -13.21 7.80 -33.21
N LYS A 899 -12.61 7.02 -32.31
CA LYS A 899 -11.66 7.47 -31.28
C LYS A 899 -10.28 6.85 -31.47
N PRO A 900 -9.17 7.52 -31.08
CA PRO A 900 -7.84 6.92 -31.11
C PRO A 900 -7.77 5.61 -30.34
N VAL A 901 -6.94 4.68 -30.80
CA VAL A 901 -6.83 3.34 -30.20
C VAL A 901 -5.49 3.19 -29.49
N MET A 902 -5.50 2.76 -28.24
CA MET A 902 -4.32 2.39 -27.46
C MET A 902 -4.25 0.86 -27.37
N PHE A 903 -3.25 0.26 -28.03
CA PHE A 903 -3.04 -1.18 -28.11
C PHE A 903 -1.88 -1.58 -27.17
N PHE A 904 -2.24 -2.21 -26.06
CA PHE A 904 -1.34 -2.58 -24.98
C PHE A 904 -0.80 -4.01 -25.14
N ILE A 905 0.52 -4.15 -25.03
CA ILE A 905 1.24 -5.42 -24.99
C ILE A 905 1.86 -5.55 -23.61
N HIS A 906 1.45 -6.55 -22.84
CA HIS A 906 1.90 -6.70 -21.45
C HIS A 906 3.37 -7.15 -21.34
N GLY A 907 4.01 -6.75 -20.23
CA GLY A 907 5.34 -7.19 -19.81
C GLY A 907 5.38 -8.60 -19.24
N GLY A 908 6.38 -8.90 -18.41
CA GLY A 908 6.58 -10.22 -17.79
C GLY A 908 7.69 -11.08 -18.42
N GLY A 909 8.73 -10.43 -18.97
CA GLY A 909 9.93 -11.10 -19.49
C GLY A 909 9.70 -12.00 -20.71
N LEU A 910 8.55 -11.92 -21.38
CA LEU A 910 8.07 -12.86 -22.42
C LEU A 910 7.77 -14.28 -21.91
N TRP A 911 7.76 -14.52 -20.60
CA TRP A 911 7.50 -15.84 -20.01
C TRP A 911 6.37 -15.86 -18.98
N MET A 912 5.85 -14.69 -18.57
CA MET A 912 4.63 -14.54 -17.76
C MET A 912 3.79 -13.33 -18.21
N GLY A 913 2.53 -13.24 -17.75
CA GLY A 913 1.60 -12.13 -17.97
C GLY A 913 0.25 -12.55 -18.57
N SER A 914 -0.73 -11.64 -18.52
CA SER A 914 -2.07 -11.79 -19.11
C SER A 914 -2.74 -10.44 -19.30
N CYS A 915 -3.60 -10.29 -20.31
CA CYS A 915 -4.40 -9.08 -20.54
C CYS A 915 -5.46 -8.84 -19.45
N ASP A 916 -5.82 -9.86 -18.67
CA ASP A 916 -6.82 -9.75 -17.60
C ASP A 916 -6.30 -9.01 -16.35
N ILE A 917 -4.98 -8.90 -16.22
CA ILE A 917 -4.34 -8.20 -15.10
C ILE A 917 -4.44 -6.67 -15.26
N TYR A 918 -4.84 -6.18 -16.44
CA TYR A 918 -4.84 -4.76 -16.78
C TYR A 918 -6.26 -4.26 -17.08
N ASN A 919 -6.72 -3.26 -16.32
CA ASN A 919 -8.02 -2.62 -16.53
C ASN A 919 -7.89 -1.35 -17.40
N GLY A 920 -8.40 -1.42 -18.63
CA GLY A 920 -8.41 -0.29 -19.57
C GLY A 920 -9.52 0.75 -19.34
N GLY A 921 -10.45 0.50 -18.40
CA GLY A 921 -11.62 1.33 -18.15
C GLY A 921 -11.32 2.80 -17.87
N PRO A 922 -10.41 3.15 -16.94
CA PRO A 922 -10.06 4.54 -16.65
C PRO A 922 -9.44 5.30 -17.82
N LEU A 923 -8.73 4.62 -18.73
CA LEU A 923 -8.22 5.24 -19.94
C LEU A 923 -9.35 5.46 -20.94
N ALA A 924 -10.29 4.51 -21.07
CA ALA A 924 -11.43 4.65 -21.96
C ALA A 924 -12.35 5.83 -21.60
N THR A 925 -12.40 6.28 -20.34
CA THR A 925 -13.15 7.51 -19.98
C THR A 925 -12.57 8.79 -20.58
N HIS A 926 -11.33 8.74 -21.10
CA HIS A 926 -10.62 9.85 -21.71
C HIS A 926 -10.62 9.77 -23.25
N ASP A 927 -11.75 9.37 -23.83
CA ASP A 927 -11.99 9.44 -25.28
C ASP A 927 -11.04 8.59 -26.15
N VAL A 928 -10.54 7.47 -25.62
CA VAL A 928 -9.72 6.48 -26.35
C VAL A 928 -10.33 5.08 -26.28
N VAL A 929 -10.08 4.24 -27.28
CA VAL A 929 -10.38 2.80 -27.21
C VAL A 929 -9.13 2.07 -26.74
N PHE A 930 -9.21 1.39 -25.59
CA PHE A 930 -8.10 0.64 -25.03
C PHE A 930 -8.24 -0.83 -25.38
N VAL A 931 -7.15 -1.45 -25.84
CA VAL A 931 -7.09 -2.88 -26.17
C VAL A 931 -5.91 -3.52 -25.45
N ALA A 932 -6.13 -4.61 -24.71
CA ALA A 932 -5.06 -5.44 -24.15
C ALA A 932 -5.13 -6.86 -24.71
N ILE A 933 -3.98 -7.48 -24.99
CA ILE A 933 -3.91 -8.78 -25.67
C ILE A 933 -3.18 -9.84 -24.85
N ASN A 934 -3.61 -11.09 -24.94
CA ASN A 934 -2.77 -12.24 -24.60
C ASN A 934 -1.90 -12.64 -25.79
N TYR A 935 -0.74 -13.23 -25.55
CA TYR A 935 0.12 -13.86 -26.55
C TYR A 935 0.86 -15.05 -25.92
N ARG A 936 1.29 -16.04 -26.71
CA ARG A 936 2.02 -17.20 -26.15
C ARG A 936 3.36 -16.78 -25.54
N LEU A 937 3.68 -17.38 -24.40
CA LEU A 937 4.81 -17.04 -23.54
C LEU A 937 5.82 -18.20 -23.47
N ALA A 938 7.03 -17.91 -23.01
CA ALA A 938 8.10 -18.88 -22.78
C ALA A 938 8.32 -19.81 -23.99
N HIS A 939 8.44 -21.13 -23.76
CA HIS A 939 8.66 -22.11 -24.82
C HIS A 939 7.47 -22.22 -25.80
N PHE A 940 6.25 -21.90 -25.38
CA PHE A 940 5.10 -21.88 -26.29
C PHE A 940 5.17 -20.71 -27.28
N GLY A 941 5.77 -19.58 -26.86
CA GLY A 941 5.89 -18.37 -27.67
C GLY A 941 7.20 -18.23 -28.45
N PHE A 942 8.30 -18.86 -28.02
CA PHE A 942 9.63 -18.49 -28.53
C PHE A 942 10.54 -19.69 -28.88
N LEU A 943 10.01 -20.91 -28.95
CA LEU A 943 10.77 -22.10 -29.35
C LEU A 943 11.06 -22.11 -30.87
N TYR A 944 12.33 -22.29 -31.24
CA TYR A 944 12.78 -22.50 -32.62
C TYR A 944 13.16 -23.96 -32.85
N GLY A 945 12.50 -24.62 -33.82
CA GLY A 945 12.72 -26.03 -34.15
C GLY A 945 13.26 -26.29 -35.56
N ASP A 946 13.68 -25.26 -36.29
CA ASP A 946 14.08 -25.32 -37.71
C ASP A 946 13.05 -26.01 -38.63
N ARG A 947 11.76 -25.80 -38.30
CA ARG A 947 10.62 -26.33 -39.04
C ARG A 947 9.57 -25.25 -39.22
N GLU A 948 8.69 -25.43 -40.21
CA GLU A 948 7.61 -24.48 -40.49
C GLU A 948 6.57 -24.42 -39.36
N ASP A 949 6.33 -25.54 -38.69
CA ASP A 949 5.46 -25.71 -37.52
C ASP A 949 6.14 -25.39 -36.18
N ALA A 950 7.39 -24.92 -36.21
CA ALA A 950 8.13 -24.39 -35.06
C ALA A 950 9.13 -23.29 -35.49
N PRO A 951 8.66 -22.18 -36.08
CA PRO A 951 9.52 -21.21 -36.76
C PRO A 951 10.26 -20.24 -35.83
N GLY A 952 10.01 -20.32 -34.51
CA GLY A 952 10.47 -19.34 -33.52
C GLY A 952 9.64 -18.05 -33.52
N ASN A 953 9.66 -17.35 -32.39
CA ASN A 953 8.97 -16.05 -32.21
C ASN A 953 7.46 -16.10 -32.46
N GLN A 954 6.80 -17.23 -32.19
CA GLN A 954 5.36 -17.40 -32.25
C GLN A 954 4.61 -16.32 -31.46
N GLY A 955 5.08 -15.95 -30.27
CA GLY A 955 4.51 -14.89 -29.45
C GLY A 955 4.49 -13.52 -30.15
N PHE A 956 5.52 -13.18 -30.94
CA PHE A 956 5.49 -11.96 -31.77
C PHE A 956 4.55 -12.09 -32.97
N TYR A 957 4.37 -13.30 -33.52
CA TYR A 957 3.34 -13.53 -34.53
C TYR A 957 1.92 -13.42 -33.94
N ASP A 958 1.72 -13.84 -32.69
CA ASP A 958 0.44 -13.71 -31.97
C ASP A 958 0.07 -12.23 -31.80
N GLN A 959 1.03 -11.43 -31.32
CA GLN A 959 0.88 -9.97 -31.21
C GLN A 959 0.60 -9.30 -32.56
N LEU A 960 1.32 -9.72 -33.63
CA LEU A 960 1.08 -9.24 -34.99
C LEU A 960 -0.34 -9.57 -35.49
N LEU A 961 -0.82 -10.78 -35.22
CA LEU A 961 -2.16 -11.19 -35.64
C LEU A 961 -3.25 -10.46 -34.85
N ALA A 962 -3.06 -10.28 -33.54
CA ALA A 962 -3.95 -9.47 -32.71
C ALA A 962 -4.02 -8.02 -33.21
N LEU A 963 -2.88 -7.42 -33.58
CA LEU A 963 -2.84 -6.07 -34.13
C LEU A 963 -3.56 -5.95 -35.49
N LYS A 964 -3.42 -6.96 -36.36
CA LYS A 964 -4.21 -7.04 -37.61
C LYS A 964 -5.70 -7.17 -37.32
N TRP A 965 -6.07 -8.03 -36.38
CA TRP A 965 -7.46 -8.21 -35.96
C TRP A 965 -8.05 -6.90 -35.45
N VAL A 966 -7.32 -6.17 -34.59
CA VAL A 966 -7.73 -4.86 -34.07
C VAL A 966 -7.90 -3.87 -35.22
N ARG A 967 -6.93 -3.74 -36.12
CA ARG A 967 -7.06 -2.83 -37.27
C ARG A 967 -8.30 -3.14 -38.13
N ASP A 968 -8.64 -4.41 -38.30
CA ASP A 968 -9.75 -4.84 -39.14
C ASP A 968 -11.11 -4.71 -38.43
N ASN A 969 -11.15 -4.75 -37.07
CA ASN A 969 -12.40 -4.84 -36.29
C ASN A 969 -12.68 -3.66 -35.36
N ILE A 970 -11.69 -2.85 -34.98
CA ILE A 970 -11.83 -1.88 -33.88
C ILE A 970 -12.86 -0.77 -34.17
N HIS A 971 -13.16 -0.53 -35.44
CA HIS A 971 -14.22 0.38 -35.87
C HIS A 971 -15.62 -0.05 -35.39
N ALA A 972 -15.85 -1.35 -35.16
CA ALA A 972 -17.09 -1.84 -34.57
C ALA A 972 -17.26 -1.32 -33.13
N PHE A 973 -16.14 -1.20 -32.41
CA PHE A 973 -16.08 -0.73 -31.03
C PHE A 973 -15.83 0.79 -30.91
N GLY A 974 -16.03 1.55 -32.00
CA GLY A 974 -15.81 3.01 -32.02
C GLY A 974 -14.34 3.45 -32.14
N GLY A 975 -13.41 2.55 -32.44
CA GLY A 975 -12.00 2.90 -32.64
C GLY A 975 -11.63 3.28 -34.07
N ASP A 976 -10.74 4.24 -34.22
CA ASP A 976 -10.14 4.64 -35.50
C ASP A 976 -8.94 3.75 -35.82
N ARG A 977 -9.09 2.88 -36.82
CA ARG A 977 -8.04 1.96 -37.28
C ARG A 977 -6.79 2.67 -37.81
N ASP A 978 -6.89 3.94 -38.20
CA ASP A 978 -5.77 4.73 -38.73
C ASP A 978 -5.06 5.54 -37.61
N GLN A 979 -5.56 5.48 -36.38
CA GLN A 979 -5.01 6.15 -35.17
C GLN A 979 -4.64 5.16 -34.06
N ILE A 980 -4.06 4.01 -34.42
CA ILE A 980 -3.57 3.03 -33.45
C ILE A 980 -2.20 3.45 -32.89
N THR A 981 -2.08 3.47 -31.56
CA THR A 981 -0.84 3.65 -30.80
C THR A 981 -0.52 2.34 -30.09
N ILE A 982 0.61 1.71 -30.40
CA ILE A 982 1.06 0.51 -29.67
C ILE A 982 1.88 0.93 -28.44
N PHE A 983 1.73 0.23 -27.32
CA PHE A 983 2.53 0.51 -26.14
C PHE A 983 2.65 -0.70 -25.20
N GLY A 984 3.66 -0.68 -24.32
CA GLY A 984 3.94 -1.79 -23.42
C GLY A 984 5.06 -1.50 -22.44
N GLU A 985 5.01 -2.19 -21.30
CA GLU A 985 5.96 -2.12 -20.19
C GLU A 985 6.92 -3.32 -20.21
N SER A 986 8.19 -3.11 -19.86
CA SER A 986 9.23 -4.14 -19.78
C SER A 986 9.34 -4.95 -21.07
N ALA A 987 9.09 -6.27 -21.03
CA ALA A 987 9.04 -7.12 -22.21
C ALA A 987 7.98 -6.69 -23.25
N GLY A 988 6.91 -6.02 -22.82
CA GLY A 988 5.97 -5.34 -23.70
C GLY A 988 6.59 -4.16 -24.44
N GLY A 989 7.53 -3.45 -23.80
CA GLY A 989 8.39 -2.45 -24.45
C GLY A 989 9.32 -3.07 -25.50
N TRP A 990 9.91 -4.26 -25.23
CA TRP A 990 10.66 -5.03 -26.24
C TRP A 990 9.77 -5.40 -27.43
N SER A 991 8.56 -5.89 -27.18
CA SER A 991 7.55 -6.16 -28.21
C SER A 991 7.22 -4.93 -29.06
N VAL A 992 7.02 -3.77 -28.44
CA VAL A 992 6.81 -2.51 -29.18
C VAL A 992 8.02 -2.18 -30.06
N SER A 993 9.24 -2.32 -29.52
CA SER A 993 10.48 -2.16 -30.28
C SER A 993 10.54 -3.11 -31.48
N ALA A 994 10.18 -4.39 -31.29
CA ALA A 994 10.18 -5.40 -32.35
C ALA A 994 9.17 -5.05 -33.45
N HIS A 995 7.98 -4.56 -33.09
CA HIS A 995 6.97 -4.13 -34.05
C HIS A 995 7.35 -2.85 -34.81
N ILE A 996 8.11 -1.93 -34.20
CA ILE A 996 8.68 -0.76 -34.91
C ILE A 996 9.68 -1.21 -35.98
N LEU A 997 10.51 -2.21 -35.66
CA LEU A 997 11.56 -2.70 -36.55
C LEU A 997 11.04 -3.69 -37.62
N SER A 998 9.97 -4.41 -37.34
CA SER A 998 9.48 -5.49 -38.18
C SER A 998 8.79 -4.97 -39.46
N PRO A 999 9.22 -5.39 -40.66
CA PRO A 999 8.53 -5.05 -41.90
C PRO A 999 7.11 -5.62 -41.96
N LEU A 1000 6.80 -6.66 -41.17
CA LEU A 1000 5.48 -7.29 -41.12
C LEU A 1000 4.43 -6.40 -40.41
N SER A 1001 4.88 -5.48 -39.55
CA SER A 1001 4.01 -4.56 -38.81
C SER A 1001 3.84 -3.20 -39.50
N LYS A 1002 4.49 -3.00 -40.65
CA LYS A 1002 4.46 -1.74 -41.40
C LYS A 1002 3.02 -1.35 -41.77
N GLY A 1003 2.62 -0.15 -41.34
CA GLY A 1003 1.29 0.41 -41.62
C GLY A 1003 0.16 -0.18 -40.77
N LEU A 1004 0.47 -0.88 -39.67
CA LEU A 1004 -0.53 -1.36 -38.72
C LEU A 1004 -0.79 -0.40 -37.55
N PHE A 1005 0.14 0.52 -37.28
CA PHE A 1005 0.01 1.51 -36.21
C PHE A 1005 0.66 2.84 -36.63
N LYS A 1006 0.27 3.92 -35.95
CA LYS A 1006 0.69 5.29 -36.24
C LYS A 1006 1.72 5.83 -35.25
N ARG A 1007 1.66 5.40 -33.98
CA ARG A 1007 2.49 5.87 -32.87
C ARG A 1007 2.91 4.70 -31.97
N ALA A 1008 3.96 4.88 -31.19
CA ALA A 1008 4.44 3.89 -30.25
C ALA A 1008 4.90 4.53 -28.93
N ILE A 1009 4.69 3.86 -27.80
CA ILE A 1009 5.20 4.24 -26.48
C ILE A 1009 5.91 3.01 -25.88
N MET A 1010 7.18 3.16 -25.50
CA MET A 1010 7.99 2.07 -24.95
C MET A 1010 8.32 2.39 -23.50
N GLN A 1011 7.87 1.56 -22.56
CA GLN A 1011 8.09 1.77 -21.13
C GLN A 1011 9.08 0.72 -20.63
N SER A 1012 10.30 1.13 -20.28
CA SER A 1012 11.34 0.27 -19.67
C SER A 1012 11.75 -0.98 -20.49
N GLY A 1013 11.67 -0.92 -21.84
CA GLY A 1013 12.19 -1.97 -22.71
C GLY A 1013 12.44 -1.48 -24.15
N ALA A 1014 13.62 -1.79 -24.71
CA ALA A 1014 13.98 -1.52 -26.11
C ALA A 1014 14.89 -2.64 -26.67
N HIS A 1015 14.77 -2.97 -27.96
CA HIS A 1015 15.77 -3.79 -28.66
C HIS A 1015 16.91 -2.87 -29.11
N MET A 1016 18.05 -2.92 -28.42
CA MET A 1016 19.24 -2.14 -28.80
C MET A 1016 20.29 -3.03 -29.48
N TYR A 1017 21.16 -2.39 -30.26
CA TYR A 1017 22.01 -2.98 -31.30
C TYR A 1017 23.21 -3.80 -30.76
N ASN A 1018 23.16 -4.39 -29.57
CA ASN A 1018 24.23 -5.26 -29.10
C ASN A 1018 23.95 -6.70 -29.55
N LYS A 1019 24.65 -7.11 -30.61
CA LYS A 1019 24.41 -8.34 -31.37
C LYS A 1019 24.53 -9.63 -30.55
N ASP A 1020 25.11 -9.52 -29.35
CA ASP A 1020 25.51 -10.65 -28.50
C ASP A 1020 24.69 -10.78 -27.19
N ARG A 1021 23.67 -9.92 -26.94
CA ARG A 1021 22.88 -9.97 -25.69
C ARG A 1021 21.36 -10.02 -25.83
N ASP A 1022 20.78 -9.34 -26.82
CA ASP A 1022 19.32 -9.14 -26.87
C ASP A 1022 18.57 -10.08 -27.83
N VAL A 1023 19.30 -10.80 -28.68
CA VAL A 1023 18.75 -11.72 -29.69
C VAL A 1023 19.68 -12.92 -29.85
N ILE A 1024 19.10 -14.11 -30.04
CA ILE A 1024 19.86 -15.32 -30.41
C ILE A 1024 19.65 -15.64 -31.88
N THR A 1025 20.70 -16.13 -32.53
CA THR A 1025 20.65 -16.65 -33.89
C THR A 1025 19.87 -17.97 -33.96
N LYS A 1026 19.39 -18.33 -35.15
CA LYS A 1026 18.76 -19.65 -35.40
C LYS A 1026 19.64 -20.82 -34.98
N SER A 1027 20.96 -20.70 -35.18
CA SER A 1027 21.95 -21.70 -34.77
C SER A 1027 22.04 -21.85 -33.26
N GLU A 1028 22.12 -20.74 -32.53
CA GLU A 1028 22.17 -20.75 -31.05
C GLU A 1028 20.88 -21.28 -30.45
N ALA A 1029 19.72 -20.88 -31.01
CA ALA A 1029 18.42 -21.40 -30.57
C ALA A 1029 18.30 -22.92 -30.74
N LEU A 1030 18.82 -23.48 -31.85
CA LEU A 1030 18.89 -24.92 -32.06
C LEU A 1030 19.85 -25.62 -31.09
N GLU A 1031 20.98 -25.01 -30.77
CA GLU A 1031 21.95 -25.56 -29.82
C GLU A 1031 21.38 -25.61 -28.41
N ILE A 1032 20.68 -24.55 -27.97
CA ILE A 1032 19.92 -24.55 -26.72
C ILE A 1032 18.84 -25.64 -26.75
N GLY A 1033 18.12 -25.80 -27.87
CA GLY A 1033 17.14 -26.88 -28.05
C GLY A 1033 17.74 -28.29 -27.88
N LYS A 1034 18.97 -28.53 -28.35
CA LYS A 1034 19.69 -29.81 -28.18
C LYS A 1034 20.08 -30.11 -26.73
N LEU A 1035 20.24 -29.08 -25.88
CA LEU A 1035 20.47 -29.29 -24.44
C LEU A 1035 19.24 -29.91 -23.76
N PHE A 1036 18.03 -29.51 -24.18
CA PHE A 1036 16.79 -30.14 -23.70
C PHE A 1036 16.64 -31.58 -24.18
N GLU A 1037 17.17 -31.93 -25.37
CA GLU A 1037 17.17 -33.31 -25.88
C GLU A 1037 18.02 -34.25 -25.01
N LYS A 1038 19.01 -33.75 -24.27
CA LYS A 1038 19.83 -34.54 -23.32
C LYS A 1038 19.14 -34.76 -21.97
N CYS A 1039 18.20 -33.90 -21.58
CA CYS A 1039 17.48 -33.98 -20.31
C CYS A 1039 16.26 -34.91 -20.35
N TRP A 1040 15.84 -35.36 -21.54
CA TRP A 1040 14.73 -36.30 -21.71
C TRP A 1040 15.26 -37.65 -22.19
N PRO A 1041 15.24 -38.72 -21.37
CA PRO A 1041 15.62 -40.05 -21.84
C PRO A 1041 14.72 -40.45 -23.02
N LYS A 1042 15.34 -40.80 -24.15
CA LYS A 1042 14.63 -41.44 -25.26
C LYS A 1042 14.08 -42.79 -24.78
N GLY A 1043 12.74 -42.88 -24.68
CA GLY A 1043 11.97 -44.11 -24.47
C GLY A 1043 11.19 -44.05 -23.15
N THR A 1044 9.88 -44.25 -23.12
CA THR A 1044 9.05 -45.16 -23.92
C THR A 1044 7.70 -44.54 -24.27
N GLY A 1045 7.27 -44.71 -25.52
CA GLY A 1045 5.94 -44.35 -25.96
C GLY A 1045 4.82 -45.12 -25.26
N GLY A 1046 3.64 -44.51 -25.28
CA GLY A 1046 2.34 -44.99 -24.81
C GLY A 1046 1.33 -43.88 -24.98
#